data_AF-A0A653D6E1-F1
#
_entry.id   AF-A0A653D6E1-F1
#
_cell.length_a   1.000
_cell.length_b   1.000
_cell.length_c   1.000
_cell.angle_alpha   90.00
_cell.angle_beta   90.00
_cell.angle_gamma   90.00
#
_symmetry.space_group_name_H-M   'P 1'
#
loop_
_entity.id
_entity.type
_entity.pdbx_description
1 polymer ?
#
loop_
_entity_poly.entity_id
_entity_poly.type
_entity_poly.pdbx_seq_one_letter_code
_entity_poly.pdbx_strand_id
1 'polypeptide(L)'
;MLCVKDWMNLVENVKRKLLELTWEKKLVIHGMMGYGKSCLINEVVHTNPVLKYFDHHVFWINLGDCHSKENVYQPMWRLYTAASSVTENKTSHCHVDIERLKESLIRLFMDEKLQNSLVILDDACSEDVLTYFDIRCKTVITTQNRNILRNEDADFVAVNFGFSLEESLDLFKTSLKISTDLPVLAEEVHHICQGHPMLIALIGSYLNENSDMAKGSGNDLWVYIKTMLRRGNYRLNEFNTDSNISEIVRKCIEKLLTGNLKTLYHDLAIFSQDVNIPPAVLEVLWNKSSHEVRNVMNKLAEKSLVVPFYHDNLQTYIYGIHELLLNSLREQTKEQTVALHRKLISGYDRITGGDYSKLPDDNYTLQFIGYHMSQAEEFDKFDVYFNLKFLEAKIRAVGKEDVLRDMEKYGKYITKNNNLLEEKLEQYKDFVSRCGCHLYSYEKTDILQYALRESRDTMLFKDALEAAKGSRQLYFQLQKPVDEPDHSQIMKIKDNISSACFVDSPHHILIGTTEGKIKLFYEQSPKEISAFVGHQKAIKTLVVSPDKRYFLSVSDDGVVFLWKFSADSSRNSMDFSGQCPVSPKTKQPYWQDMHTADKGQILPRKKFQAFDLDDVLVSAAFCYDFPDQFIILTGSSKGNVVVWDALNGTPICNTGNRGMAAPCVMYVQDRDERDAIIFSCDDSIFKYHINSEGKLSYAETLFNKDTCCSIFYAEEELVTVSDRSITVWKNHKSDKVLENFDDTKKNISSTITSDGQYVVVSTSQSTVYIWDLEEKKLLMEFENRGLAKSLDTFYDEDKSVHVLLIGSDRNTLQLCHIQPYNDREPQVDAPVFASHWKRKSPLTAIRNAENRIQIFSGYVQVSETEQPNTLVTCVCFSPCGNNIVYGLINGEIRMFNIKTKKEVTIEEPLTTNGQKHPVNYLHCYDPSGLLTARSYSNGSTDSLDLKDFKLGCIVSHTGNSLLRIRNEEKIFKLHVVNPLVFYAFTDLILVDRHCGVSVCNVDTGRINMLQNNHILEEVMLDTAEFSVQKCLLALSFEQPDKFLDIYALSESYDSMQLLKRLDLKRKVKSLRFSTDASLLVAGFASGDISIWNLNEKYKHTTLDLHSGPVEILYFSPNVEPILVSLGEEIAWWNLKQLQKGKKFKGRPKSIDIIRKISAVESHPMNIAFWTERQAVSGTDHLLSCIKLHGKAKYVSPSNDFSSFLTVDDTGKVYIMETILPD
;
A
#
# COMPACT_ATOMS: atom_id res chain seq x y z
N MET A 1 -43.23 25.33 42.47
CA MET A 1 -42.12 26.31 42.46
C MET A 1 -41.19 26.21 43.68
N LEU A 2 -41.21 25.11 44.46
CA LEU A 2 -40.38 24.97 45.67
C LEU A 2 -39.53 23.67 45.73
N CYS A 3 -39.67 22.70 44.81
CA CYS A 3 -38.89 21.44 44.81
C CYS A 3 -38.25 21.06 43.45
N VAL A 4 -38.30 21.99 42.49
CA VAL A 4 -37.16 22.26 41.57
C VAL A 4 -35.87 22.52 42.37
N LYS A 5 -36.01 22.90 43.64
CA LYS A 5 -34.92 23.28 44.51
C LYS A 5 -33.91 22.18 44.73
N ASP A 6 -34.17 20.88 44.84
CA ASP A 6 -33.08 19.97 45.26
C ASP A 6 -32.15 19.53 44.13
N TRP A 7 -32.66 19.15 42.95
CA TRP A 7 -31.81 18.97 41.77
C TRP A 7 -31.28 20.30 41.24
N MET A 8 -32.07 21.38 41.19
CA MET A 8 -31.48 22.68 40.83
C MET A 8 -30.51 23.18 41.89
N ASN A 9 -30.70 22.93 43.19
CA ASN A 9 -29.71 23.23 44.21
C ASN A 9 -28.49 22.32 44.01
N LEU A 10 -28.63 21.07 43.54
CA LEU A 10 -27.51 20.20 43.25
C LEU A 10 -26.75 20.68 42.00
N VAL A 11 -27.45 20.98 40.91
CA VAL A 11 -26.93 21.62 39.69
C VAL A 11 -26.29 22.95 40.04
N GLU A 12 -26.91 23.77 40.89
CA GLU A 12 -26.42 25.09 41.29
C GLU A 12 -25.30 24.98 42.34
N ASN A 13 -25.27 23.94 43.17
CA ASN A 13 -24.19 23.62 44.10
C ASN A 13 -22.99 23.05 43.35
N VAL A 14 -23.18 22.14 42.39
CA VAL A 14 -22.14 21.64 41.49
C VAL A 14 -21.63 22.78 40.63
N LYS A 15 -22.51 23.60 40.05
CA LYS A 15 -22.14 24.82 39.32
C LYS A 15 -21.36 25.79 40.20
N ARG A 16 -21.80 26.05 41.43
CA ARG A 16 -21.09 26.91 42.38
C ARG A 16 -19.74 26.32 42.73
N LYS A 17 -19.64 25.03 43.04
CA LYS A 17 -18.36 24.34 43.32
C LYS A 17 -17.44 24.27 42.11
N LEU A 18 -17.98 24.16 40.89
CA LEU A 18 -17.23 24.27 39.63
C LEU A 18 -16.69 25.68 39.40
N LEU A 19 -17.46 26.71 39.77
CA LEU A 19 -17.00 28.11 39.69
C LEU A 19 -16.03 28.46 40.84
N GLU A 20 -16.15 27.82 42.00
CA GLU A 20 -15.21 27.95 43.15
C GLU A 20 -13.95 27.09 42.99
N LEU A 21 -13.87 26.26 41.93
CA LEU A 21 -12.79 25.33 41.69
C LEU A 21 -11.51 26.08 41.28
N THR A 22 -10.53 26.03 42.17
CA THR A 22 -9.19 26.61 41.99
C THR A 22 -8.23 25.60 41.37
N TRP A 23 -7.07 26.06 40.91
CA TRP A 23 -5.98 25.23 40.38
C TRP A 23 -5.64 24.06 41.34
N GLU A 24 -5.36 22.87 40.79
CA GLU A 24 -5.09 21.59 41.50
C GLU A 24 -6.24 21.01 42.36
N LYS A 25 -7.32 21.76 42.60
CA LYS A 25 -8.44 21.28 43.40
C LYS A 25 -9.26 20.27 42.59
N LYS A 26 -9.72 19.20 43.25
CA LYS A 26 -10.54 18.15 42.65
C LYS A 26 -11.96 18.22 43.21
N LEU A 27 -12.96 18.02 42.36
CA LEU A 27 -14.35 17.86 42.75
C LEU A 27 -14.76 16.40 42.49
N VAL A 28 -14.95 15.64 43.55
CA VAL A 28 -15.38 14.24 43.44
C VAL A 28 -16.90 14.20 43.54
N ILE A 29 -17.53 13.81 42.44
CA ILE A 29 -18.96 13.53 42.37
C ILE A 29 -19.13 12.03 42.51
N HIS A 30 -19.35 11.58 43.74
CA HIS A 30 -19.53 10.17 44.01
C HIS A 30 -21.02 9.83 44.19
N GLY A 31 -21.40 8.65 43.74
CA GLY A 31 -22.76 8.16 43.81
C GLY A 31 -22.85 6.80 43.13
N MET A 32 -23.93 6.08 43.37
CA MET A 32 -24.08 4.71 42.86
C MET A 32 -24.12 4.69 41.32
N MET A 33 -23.87 3.52 40.72
CA MET A 33 -23.87 3.37 39.26
C MET A 33 -25.23 3.72 38.66
N GLY A 34 -25.27 4.45 37.54
CA GLY A 34 -26.53 4.84 36.89
C GLY A 34 -27.38 5.90 37.62
N TYR A 35 -26.81 6.59 38.62
CA TYR A 35 -27.43 7.77 39.28
C TYR A 35 -27.27 9.08 38.51
N GLY A 36 -26.94 9.02 37.22
CA GLY A 36 -26.91 10.21 36.35
C GLY A 36 -25.76 11.18 36.66
N LYS A 37 -24.67 10.72 37.29
CA LYS A 37 -23.48 11.54 37.59
C LYS A 37 -22.92 12.20 36.33
N SER A 38 -22.73 11.41 35.27
CA SER A 38 -22.26 11.86 33.96
C SER A 38 -23.27 12.84 33.32
N CYS A 39 -24.58 12.55 33.43
CA CYS A 39 -25.61 13.45 32.92
C CYS A 39 -25.63 14.81 33.66
N LEU A 40 -25.51 14.81 34.99
CA LEU A 40 -25.48 16.00 35.84
C LEU A 40 -24.32 16.91 35.45
N ILE A 41 -23.12 16.34 35.29
CA ILE A 41 -21.95 17.13 34.86
C ILE A 41 -22.18 17.66 33.45
N ASN A 42 -22.65 16.84 32.52
CA ASN A 42 -22.86 17.28 31.14
C ASN A 42 -23.85 18.45 31.05
N GLU A 43 -24.94 18.40 31.82
CA GLU A 43 -25.93 19.48 31.90
C GLU A 43 -25.33 20.77 32.47
N VAL A 44 -24.60 20.68 33.60
CA VAL A 44 -23.99 21.86 34.23
C VAL A 44 -22.91 22.48 33.35
N VAL A 45 -22.07 21.64 32.75
CA VAL A 45 -20.95 22.05 31.91
C VAL A 45 -21.43 22.76 30.65
N HIS A 46 -22.55 22.35 30.05
CA HIS A 46 -23.08 23.00 28.85
C HIS A 46 -23.77 24.36 29.12
N THR A 47 -23.86 24.80 30.39
CA THR A 47 -24.35 26.14 30.69
C THR A 47 -23.32 27.21 30.29
N ASN A 48 -23.76 28.23 29.54
CA ASN A 48 -22.93 29.36 29.09
C ASN A 48 -21.97 29.96 30.16
N PRO A 49 -22.39 30.24 31.41
CA PRO A 49 -21.48 30.80 32.42
C PRO A 49 -20.36 29.84 32.82
N VAL A 50 -20.59 28.52 32.80
CA VAL A 50 -19.57 27.52 33.14
C VAL A 50 -18.59 27.33 31.99
N LEU A 51 -19.09 27.23 30.74
CA LEU A 51 -18.22 27.17 29.57
C LEU A 51 -17.31 28.40 29.47
N LYS A 52 -17.86 29.61 29.70
CA LYS A 52 -17.06 30.84 29.70
C LYS A 52 -16.04 30.88 30.83
N TYR A 53 -16.38 30.34 32.01
CA TYR A 53 -15.44 30.30 33.14
C TYR A 53 -14.25 29.38 32.85
N PHE A 54 -14.42 28.33 32.05
CA PHE A 54 -13.36 27.42 31.64
C PHE A 54 -12.85 27.66 30.20
N ASP A 55 -13.01 28.88 29.68
CA ASP A 55 -12.54 29.30 28.34
C ASP A 55 -12.98 28.39 27.18
N HIS A 56 -14.16 27.77 27.31
CA HIS A 56 -14.72 26.79 26.36
C HIS A 56 -13.88 25.52 26.19
N HIS A 57 -12.97 25.22 27.14
CA HIS A 57 -12.07 24.07 27.10
C HIS A 57 -12.42 23.05 28.19
N VAL A 58 -13.18 22.02 27.78
CA VAL A 58 -13.60 20.91 28.65
C VAL A 58 -13.22 19.59 28.00
N PHE A 59 -12.53 18.73 28.74
CA PHE A 59 -12.09 17.42 28.27
C PHE A 59 -12.83 16.32 29.02
N TRP A 60 -13.53 15.44 28.30
CA TRP A 60 -14.28 14.32 28.86
C TRP A 60 -13.60 13.00 28.56
N ILE A 61 -13.22 12.25 29.60
CA ILE A 61 -12.50 10.98 29.49
C ILE A 61 -13.27 9.89 30.24
N ASN A 62 -13.69 8.85 29.53
CA ASN A 62 -14.33 7.68 30.13
C ASN A 62 -13.26 6.63 30.51
N LEU A 63 -13.24 6.22 31.78
CA LEU A 63 -12.26 5.27 32.32
C LEU A 63 -12.79 3.82 32.40
N GLY A 64 -14.10 3.58 32.53
CA GLY A 64 -14.70 2.23 32.55
C GLY A 64 -13.95 1.21 33.45
N ASP A 65 -13.79 -0.03 32.96
CA ASP A 65 -13.07 -1.15 33.62
C ASP A 65 -11.53 -1.01 33.62
N CYS A 66 -11.00 0.22 33.75
CA CYS A 66 -9.56 0.43 33.94
C CYS A 66 -9.12 -0.04 35.34
N HIS A 67 -8.56 -1.25 35.43
CA HIS A 67 -8.04 -1.83 36.69
C HIS A 67 -6.52 -2.03 36.69
N SER A 68 -5.86 -1.95 35.53
CA SER A 68 -4.43 -2.21 35.36
C SER A 68 -3.70 -1.05 34.69
N LYS A 69 -2.38 -0.99 34.88
CA LYS A 69 -1.49 0.02 34.29
C LYS A 69 -1.65 0.10 32.75
N GLU A 70 -1.84 -1.03 32.08
CA GLU A 70 -1.94 -1.11 30.62
C GLU A 70 -3.24 -0.50 30.06
N ASN A 71 -4.35 -0.59 30.79
CA ASN A 71 -5.65 -0.08 30.32
C ASN A 71 -5.80 1.44 30.50
N VAL A 72 -5.12 2.03 31.49
CA VAL A 72 -5.16 3.48 31.82
C VAL A 72 -4.48 4.36 30.77
N TYR A 73 -3.57 3.75 30.01
CA TYR A 73 -2.71 4.45 29.09
C TYR A 73 -3.47 5.11 27.92
N GLN A 74 -4.39 4.38 27.29
CA GLN A 74 -5.20 4.92 26.18
C GLN A 74 -6.07 6.11 26.59
N PRO A 75 -6.82 6.06 27.70
CA PRO A 75 -7.56 7.22 28.21
C PRO A 75 -6.69 8.46 28.49
N MET A 76 -5.51 8.28 29.10
CA MET A 76 -4.57 9.40 29.32
C MET A 76 -4.04 9.97 28.01
N TRP A 77 -3.80 9.10 27.04
CA TRP A 77 -3.31 9.50 25.73
C TRP A 77 -4.33 10.37 24.99
N ARG A 78 -5.62 10.02 25.07
CA ARG A 78 -6.72 10.81 24.51
C ARG A 78 -6.86 12.18 25.15
N LEU A 79 -6.71 12.26 26.47
CA LEU A 79 -6.70 13.55 27.17
C LEU A 79 -5.58 14.45 26.66
N TYR A 80 -4.40 13.86 26.47
CA TYR A 80 -3.25 14.58 25.97
C TYR A 80 -3.47 15.07 24.54
N THR A 81 -3.95 14.24 23.61
CA THR A 81 -4.19 14.66 22.22
C THR A 81 -5.26 15.74 22.12
N ALA A 82 -6.34 15.62 22.90
CA ALA A 82 -7.39 16.64 22.94
C ALA A 82 -6.87 17.96 23.51
N ALA A 83 -6.16 17.95 24.66
CA ALA A 83 -5.57 19.15 25.26
C ALA A 83 -4.52 19.80 24.35
N SER A 84 -3.69 18.98 23.71
CA SER A 84 -2.66 19.42 22.76
C SER A 84 -3.25 20.13 21.53
N SER A 85 -4.47 19.76 21.10
CA SER A 85 -5.15 20.41 19.97
C SER A 85 -5.56 21.86 20.28
N VAL A 86 -5.87 22.16 21.53
CA VAL A 86 -6.33 23.47 22.01
C VAL A 86 -5.18 24.44 22.24
N THR A 87 -4.07 23.96 22.80
CA THR A 87 -2.86 24.78 23.00
C THR A 87 -2.14 25.10 21.70
N GLU A 88 -2.54 24.46 20.58
CA GLU A 88 -1.77 24.38 19.33
C GLU A 88 -0.38 23.72 19.52
N ASN A 89 -0.06 23.27 20.75
CA ASN A 89 1.06 22.43 21.10
C ASN A 89 0.72 21.00 20.73
N LYS A 90 0.56 20.72 19.44
CA LYS A 90 0.23 19.37 19.00
C LYS A 90 1.45 18.48 19.10
N THR A 91 1.54 17.82 20.24
CA THR A 91 2.56 16.83 20.51
C THR A 91 2.16 15.47 19.98
N SER A 92 3.01 14.99 19.10
CA SER A 92 2.82 13.86 18.20
C SER A 92 3.04 12.46 18.82
N HIS A 93 2.97 12.31 20.16
CA HIS A 93 3.59 11.16 20.86
C HIS A 93 2.79 10.47 21.93
N CYS A 94 2.22 9.31 21.64
CA CYS A 94 1.84 8.36 22.67
C CYS A 94 3.09 8.23 23.60
N HIS A 95 2.97 8.43 24.92
CA HIS A 95 4.08 8.33 25.88
C HIS A 95 4.10 6.96 26.55
N VAL A 96 4.90 6.00 26.10
CA VAL A 96 4.73 4.58 26.49
C VAL A 96 4.97 4.32 28.00
N ASP A 97 5.46 5.32 28.71
CA ASP A 97 5.54 5.32 30.17
C ASP A 97 4.56 6.35 30.73
N ILE A 98 3.62 5.85 31.53
CA ILE A 98 2.49 6.60 32.05
C ILE A 98 2.96 7.77 32.92
N GLU A 99 4.06 7.62 33.65
CA GLU A 99 4.62 8.71 34.47
C GLU A 99 5.14 9.86 33.60
N ARG A 100 5.76 9.56 32.45
CA ARG A 100 6.19 10.60 31.50
C ARG A 100 5.01 11.24 30.77
N LEU A 101 3.95 10.48 30.49
CA LEU A 101 2.71 11.03 29.94
C LEU A 101 2.06 11.99 30.94
N LYS A 102 1.99 11.59 32.21
CA LYS A 102 1.49 12.39 33.32
C LYS A 102 2.26 13.70 33.47
N GLU A 103 3.58 13.67 33.49
CA GLU A 103 4.40 14.88 33.54
C GLU A 103 4.18 15.81 32.34
N SER A 104 3.92 15.25 31.16
CA SER A 104 3.70 16.04 29.95
C SER A 104 2.30 16.66 29.92
N LEU A 105 1.30 15.95 30.43
CA LEU A 105 -0.03 16.50 30.72
C LEU A 105 0.06 17.63 31.75
N ILE A 106 0.81 17.46 32.84
CA ILE A 106 1.03 18.53 33.84
C ILE A 106 1.55 19.80 33.17
N ARG A 107 2.55 19.68 32.30
CA ARG A 107 3.12 20.84 31.58
C ARG A 107 2.15 21.48 30.59
N LEU A 108 1.34 20.69 29.89
CA LEU A 108 0.34 21.22 28.95
C LEU A 108 -0.76 22.00 29.66
N PHE A 109 -1.25 21.48 30.79
CA PHE A 109 -2.28 22.18 31.53
C PHE A 109 -1.73 23.42 32.25
N MET A 110 -0.41 23.53 32.48
CA MET A 110 0.24 24.75 32.97
C MET A 110 0.33 25.88 31.92
N ASP A 111 0.05 25.61 30.64
CA ASP A 111 0.01 26.63 29.57
C ASP A 111 -1.14 27.63 29.81
N GLU A 112 -0.93 28.92 29.57
CA GLU A 112 -1.94 29.98 29.77
C GLU A 112 -3.27 29.67 29.06
N LYS A 113 -3.25 28.99 27.91
CA LYS A 113 -4.48 28.63 27.16
C LYS A 113 -5.30 27.52 27.84
N LEU A 114 -4.68 26.65 28.64
CA LEU A 114 -5.33 25.51 29.30
C LEU A 114 -5.34 25.60 30.82
N GLN A 115 -4.68 26.60 31.40
CA GLN A 115 -4.60 26.79 32.84
C GLN A 115 -5.99 26.90 33.48
N ASN A 116 -6.98 27.33 32.70
CA ASN A 116 -8.35 27.47 33.15
C ASN A 116 -9.28 26.39 32.58
N SER A 117 -8.77 25.32 31.98
CA SER A 117 -9.58 24.23 31.42
C SER A 117 -10.05 23.22 32.48
N LEU A 118 -11.10 22.47 32.16
CA LEU A 118 -11.71 21.47 33.04
C LEU A 118 -11.49 20.05 32.49
N VAL A 119 -10.99 19.14 33.33
CA VAL A 119 -10.89 17.71 32.99
C VAL A 119 -11.94 16.91 33.76
N ILE A 120 -12.71 16.09 33.04
CA ILE A 120 -13.75 15.22 33.59
C ILE A 120 -13.31 13.78 33.41
N LEU A 121 -13.07 13.09 34.51
CA LEU A 121 -12.75 11.66 34.56
C LEU A 121 -14.01 10.89 34.95
N ASP A 122 -14.60 10.20 33.98
CA ASP A 122 -15.89 9.52 34.12
C ASP A 122 -15.69 8.03 34.48
N ASP A 123 -16.44 7.56 35.47
CA ASP A 123 -16.42 6.21 36.04
C ASP A 123 -15.03 5.73 36.51
N ALA A 124 -14.38 6.53 37.35
CA ALA A 124 -13.12 6.14 37.97
C ALA A 124 -13.30 5.00 39.00
N CYS A 125 -12.59 3.88 38.81
CA CYS A 125 -12.75 2.66 39.60
C CYS A 125 -11.85 2.55 40.84
N SER A 126 -10.63 3.10 40.82
CA SER A 126 -9.67 3.00 41.94
C SER A 126 -8.80 4.25 42.12
N GLU A 127 -8.24 4.41 43.32
CA GLU A 127 -7.30 5.49 43.65
C GLU A 127 -6.03 5.39 42.80
N ASP A 128 -5.51 4.17 42.57
CA ASP A 128 -4.33 3.91 41.75
C ASP A 128 -4.49 4.49 40.32
N VAL A 129 -5.67 4.37 39.72
CA VAL A 129 -5.96 4.96 38.40
C VAL A 129 -5.93 6.48 38.44
N LEU A 130 -6.48 7.08 39.49
CA LEU A 130 -6.47 8.54 39.69
C LEU A 130 -5.06 9.08 39.93
N THR A 131 -4.16 8.29 40.54
CA THR A 131 -2.76 8.73 40.70
C THR A 131 -2.12 9.01 39.36
N TYR A 132 -2.44 8.26 38.30
CA TYR A 132 -1.90 8.51 36.97
C TYR A 132 -2.49 9.77 36.31
N PHE A 133 -3.73 10.14 36.64
CA PHE A 133 -4.39 11.37 36.16
C PHE A 133 -4.20 12.58 37.08
N ASP A 134 -3.26 12.52 38.03
CA ASP A 134 -2.92 13.66 38.89
C ASP A 134 -2.06 14.68 38.15
N ILE A 135 -2.69 15.37 37.19
CA ILE A 135 -2.02 16.26 36.22
C ILE A 135 -2.08 17.75 36.60
N ARG A 136 -2.39 18.05 37.87
CA ARG A 136 -2.43 19.40 38.45
C ARG A 136 -3.39 20.40 37.79
N CYS A 137 -4.45 19.93 37.15
CA CYS A 137 -5.52 20.78 36.61
C CYS A 137 -6.77 20.79 37.49
N LYS A 138 -7.77 21.61 37.11
CA LYS A 138 -9.11 21.54 37.69
C LYS A 138 -9.78 20.25 37.21
N THR A 139 -10.05 19.31 38.12
CA THR A 139 -10.53 17.98 37.75
C THR A 139 -11.85 17.64 38.44
N VAL A 140 -12.79 17.12 37.68
CA VAL A 140 -14.03 16.53 38.17
C VAL A 140 -13.95 15.03 37.98
N ILE A 141 -14.27 14.28 39.02
CA ILE A 141 -14.21 12.82 39.01
C ILE A 141 -15.60 12.29 39.29
N THR A 142 -16.16 11.47 38.40
CA THR A 142 -17.32 10.65 38.75
C THR A 142 -16.83 9.29 39.21
N THR A 143 -17.38 8.80 40.30
CA THR A 143 -17.03 7.48 40.83
C THR A 143 -18.18 6.87 41.62
N GLN A 144 -18.11 5.57 41.81
CA GLN A 144 -18.95 4.83 42.75
C GLN A 144 -18.34 4.79 44.15
N ASN A 145 -17.01 4.88 44.25
CA ASN A 145 -16.30 4.74 45.51
C ASN A 145 -16.15 6.09 46.22
N ARG A 146 -16.82 6.23 47.37
CA ARG A 146 -16.73 7.45 48.21
C ARG A 146 -15.32 7.69 48.75
N ASN A 147 -14.55 6.62 48.98
CA ASN A 147 -13.24 6.69 49.62
C ASN A 147 -12.10 6.70 48.59
N ILE A 148 -12.36 7.14 47.36
CA ILE A 148 -11.34 7.13 46.30
C ILE A 148 -10.23 8.16 46.54
N LEU A 149 -10.50 9.21 47.32
CA LEU A 149 -9.56 10.25 47.74
C LEU A 149 -9.87 10.68 49.18
N ARG A 150 -8.91 11.31 49.88
CA ARG A 150 -9.12 11.85 51.24
C ARG A 150 -9.89 13.17 51.19
N ASN A 151 -10.67 13.48 52.24
CA ASN A 151 -11.48 14.71 52.34
C ASN A 151 -10.66 16.01 52.29
N GLU A 152 -9.35 15.93 52.51
CA GLU A 152 -8.44 17.08 52.46
C GLU A 152 -7.99 17.41 51.02
N ASP A 153 -8.08 16.45 50.09
CA ASP A 153 -7.53 16.55 48.73
C ASP A 153 -8.61 16.90 47.67
N ALA A 154 -9.88 16.81 48.02
CA ALA A 154 -10.99 17.08 47.11
C ALA A 154 -12.24 17.58 47.83
N ASP A 155 -13.03 18.42 47.15
CA ASP A 155 -14.39 18.70 47.57
C ASP A 155 -15.30 17.55 47.12
N PHE A 156 -16.08 17.01 48.05
CA PHE A 156 -17.01 15.92 47.73
C PHE A 156 -18.41 16.48 47.50
N VAL A 157 -19.05 16.00 46.43
CA VAL A 157 -20.48 16.14 46.20
C VAL A 157 -21.05 14.76 46.08
N ALA A 158 -21.79 14.38 47.10
CA ALA A 158 -22.46 13.11 47.14
C ALA A 158 -23.75 13.22 46.32
N VAL A 159 -23.82 12.51 45.20
CA VAL A 159 -25.08 12.25 44.48
C VAL A 159 -25.71 11.04 45.15
N ASN A 160 -26.13 11.26 46.40
CA ASN A 160 -26.78 10.25 47.23
C ASN A 160 -28.29 10.21 47.03
N PHE A 161 -28.80 11.13 46.22
CA PHE A 161 -30.22 11.29 45.97
C PHE A 161 -30.43 11.04 44.48
N GLY A 162 -31.29 10.06 44.18
CA GLY A 162 -31.86 9.96 42.84
C GLY A 162 -32.84 11.12 42.59
N PHE A 163 -33.54 11.09 41.46
CA PHE A 163 -34.60 12.05 41.18
C PHE A 163 -35.51 12.22 42.40
N SER A 164 -35.86 13.46 42.73
CA SER A 164 -36.84 13.74 43.77
C SER A 164 -38.19 13.11 43.44
N LEU A 165 -39.09 13.05 44.42
CA LEU A 165 -40.45 12.58 44.17
C LEU A 165 -41.10 13.40 43.04
N GLU A 166 -41.00 14.72 43.09
CA GLU A 166 -41.54 15.61 42.05
C GLU A 166 -40.88 15.37 40.67
N GLU A 167 -39.56 15.21 40.60
CA GLU A 167 -38.84 14.95 39.34
C GLU A 167 -39.16 13.58 38.74
N SER A 168 -39.28 12.56 39.58
CA SER A 168 -39.68 11.22 39.15
C SER A 168 -41.10 11.28 38.60
N LEU A 169 -42.00 11.99 39.28
CA LEU A 169 -43.37 12.21 38.83
C LEU A 169 -43.43 13.05 37.56
N ASP A 170 -42.59 14.08 37.41
CA ASP A 170 -42.53 14.92 36.21
C ASP A 170 -41.95 14.16 35.00
N LEU A 171 -40.93 13.33 35.21
CA LEU A 171 -40.42 12.43 34.17
C LEU A 171 -41.51 11.41 33.79
N PHE A 172 -42.21 10.83 34.76
CA PHE A 172 -43.36 9.96 34.48
C PHE A 172 -44.49 10.69 33.75
N LYS A 173 -44.82 11.93 34.13
CA LYS A 173 -45.82 12.78 33.43
C LYS A 173 -45.39 13.06 31.99
N THR A 174 -44.11 13.36 31.79
CA THR A 174 -43.51 13.64 30.48
C THR A 174 -43.51 12.38 29.61
N SER A 175 -43.08 11.24 30.16
CA SER A 175 -43.13 9.94 29.50
C SER A 175 -44.56 9.51 29.16
N LEU A 176 -45.54 9.82 30.02
CA LEU A 176 -46.95 9.52 29.79
C LEU A 176 -47.67 10.54 28.90
N LYS A 177 -47.05 11.70 28.64
CA LYS A 177 -47.61 12.85 27.92
C LYS A 177 -48.90 13.39 28.56
N ILE A 178 -48.92 13.52 29.89
CA ILE A 178 -50.08 13.96 30.67
C ILE A 178 -49.71 15.22 31.46
N SER A 179 -50.67 16.14 31.62
CA SER A 179 -50.55 17.34 32.47
C SER A 179 -51.28 17.24 33.81
N THR A 180 -52.09 16.19 34.03
CA THR A 180 -52.79 15.92 35.30
C THR A 180 -51.90 15.24 36.34
N ASP A 181 -52.33 15.28 37.60
CA ASP A 181 -51.61 14.63 38.69
C ASP A 181 -51.66 13.11 38.63
N LEU A 182 -50.54 12.49 39.00
CA LEU A 182 -50.34 11.04 39.01
C LEU A 182 -50.92 10.43 40.31
N PRO A 183 -51.27 9.13 40.31
CA PRO A 183 -51.78 8.47 41.50
C PRO A 183 -50.73 8.33 42.60
N VAL A 184 -51.17 8.24 43.87
CA VAL A 184 -50.31 8.08 45.07
C VAL A 184 -49.34 6.89 44.94
N LEU A 185 -49.70 5.86 44.18
CA LEU A 185 -48.84 4.71 43.92
C LEU A 185 -47.58 5.06 43.12
N ALA A 186 -47.60 6.11 42.30
CA ALA A 186 -46.42 6.61 41.61
C ALA A 186 -45.38 7.15 42.61
N GLU A 187 -45.85 7.74 43.71
CA GLU A 187 -44.99 8.16 44.81
C GLU A 187 -44.36 6.95 45.51
N GLU A 188 -45.14 5.89 45.72
CA GLU A 188 -44.63 4.64 46.28
C GLU A 188 -43.61 3.95 45.37
N VAL A 189 -43.78 4.01 44.04
CA VAL A 189 -42.80 3.49 43.07
C VAL A 189 -41.48 4.26 43.17
N HIS A 190 -41.55 5.59 43.22
CA HIS A 190 -40.38 6.42 43.48
C HIS A 190 -39.68 6.01 44.79
N HIS A 191 -40.44 5.81 45.88
CA HIS A 191 -39.88 5.39 47.16
C HIS A 191 -39.20 4.02 47.13
N ILE A 192 -39.70 3.07 46.33
CA ILE A 192 -39.05 1.76 46.20
C ILE A 192 -37.77 1.85 45.36
N CYS A 193 -37.77 2.64 44.29
CA CYS A 193 -36.59 2.86 43.44
C CYS A 193 -35.56 3.83 44.04
N GLN A 194 -35.91 4.49 45.16
CA GLN A 194 -35.12 5.55 45.80
C GLN A 194 -34.68 6.65 44.80
N GLY A 195 -35.51 6.91 43.79
CA GLY A 195 -35.25 7.91 42.75
C GLY A 195 -34.18 7.57 41.71
N HIS A 196 -33.59 6.37 41.67
CA HIS A 196 -32.46 6.04 40.79
C HIS A 196 -32.70 6.39 39.29
N PRO A 197 -31.99 7.37 38.69
CA PRO A 197 -32.21 7.86 37.32
C PRO A 197 -32.31 6.82 36.21
N MET A 198 -31.37 5.87 36.09
CA MET A 198 -31.47 4.81 35.07
C MET A 198 -32.73 3.94 35.24
N LEU A 199 -33.08 3.58 36.49
CA LEU A 199 -34.30 2.82 36.79
C LEU A 199 -35.58 3.64 36.56
N ILE A 200 -35.58 4.91 36.93
CA ILE A 200 -36.70 5.83 36.69
C ILE A 200 -36.88 6.09 35.19
N ALA A 201 -35.80 6.20 34.41
CA ALA A 201 -35.86 6.31 32.95
C ALA A 201 -36.39 5.02 32.30
N LEU A 202 -35.94 3.85 32.77
CA LEU A 202 -36.48 2.55 32.33
C LEU A 202 -37.96 2.39 32.70
N ILE A 203 -38.37 2.76 33.92
CA ILE A 203 -39.77 2.72 34.36
C ILE A 203 -40.60 3.76 33.59
N GLY A 204 -40.05 4.95 33.33
CA GLY A 204 -40.68 5.98 32.50
C GLY A 204 -40.93 5.48 31.09
N SER A 205 -39.96 4.81 30.49
CA SER A 205 -40.12 4.11 29.21
C SER A 205 -41.22 3.03 29.28
N TYR A 206 -41.28 2.24 30.37
CA TYR A 206 -42.31 1.22 30.58
C TYR A 206 -43.72 1.81 30.76
N LEU A 207 -43.81 2.96 31.43
CA LEU A 207 -45.06 3.72 31.61
C LEU A 207 -45.53 4.33 30.30
N ASN A 208 -44.63 4.87 29.47
CA ASN A 208 -44.96 5.39 28.15
C ASN A 208 -45.61 4.31 27.26
N GLU A 209 -45.09 3.07 27.28
CA GLU A 209 -45.67 1.96 26.52
C GLU A 209 -47.05 1.53 27.03
N ASN A 210 -47.27 1.57 28.34
CA ASN A 210 -48.53 1.20 28.96
C ASN A 210 -49.38 2.43 29.32
N SER A 211 -49.26 3.51 28.53
CA SER A 211 -49.81 4.81 28.91
C SER A 211 -51.33 4.78 29.10
N ASP A 212 -52.07 3.95 28.37
CA ASP A 212 -53.52 3.82 28.52
C ASP A 212 -53.93 3.18 29.86
N MET A 213 -53.20 2.15 30.32
CA MET A 213 -53.42 1.53 31.63
C MET A 213 -52.90 2.41 32.77
N ALA A 214 -51.87 3.23 32.52
CA ALA A 214 -51.36 4.21 33.47
C ALA A 214 -52.30 5.43 33.63
N LYS A 215 -53.03 5.79 32.56
CA LYS A 215 -54.02 6.89 32.50
C LYS A 215 -55.41 6.51 33.01
N GLY A 216 -55.76 5.23 32.94
CA GLY A 216 -57.05 4.71 33.38
C GLY A 216 -57.26 4.91 34.89
N SER A 217 -58.52 5.03 35.32
CA SER A 217 -58.90 5.17 36.73
C SER A 217 -58.58 3.93 37.59
N GLY A 218 -58.25 2.80 36.98
CA GLY A 218 -57.74 1.61 37.62
C GLY A 218 -56.23 1.74 37.84
N ASN A 219 -55.84 1.99 39.08
CA ASN A 219 -54.46 2.10 39.55
C ASN A 219 -53.62 0.80 39.42
N ASP A 220 -54.09 -0.19 38.65
CA ASP A 220 -53.61 -1.57 38.61
C ASP A 220 -52.17 -1.69 38.10
N LEU A 221 -51.77 -0.87 37.10
CA LEU A 221 -50.40 -0.87 36.58
C LEU A 221 -49.40 -0.39 37.64
N TRP A 222 -49.77 0.63 38.42
CA TRP A 222 -48.92 1.15 39.49
C TRP A 222 -48.82 0.16 40.66
N VAL A 223 -49.91 -0.53 41.01
CA VAL A 223 -49.90 -1.65 41.98
C VAL A 223 -49.00 -2.78 41.49
N TYR A 224 -49.02 -3.06 40.18
CA TYR A 224 -48.18 -4.08 39.57
C TYR A 224 -46.69 -3.72 39.63
N ILE A 225 -46.30 -2.50 39.21
CA ILE A 225 -44.91 -2.01 39.28
C ILE A 225 -44.43 -2.04 40.75
N LYS A 226 -45.26 -1.59 41.69
CA LYS A 226 -44.98 -1.68 43.13
C LYS A 226 -44.72 -3.13 43.58
N THR A 227 -45.52 -4.09 43.13
CA THR A 227 -45.39 -5.50 43.51
C THR A 227 -44.16 -6.15 42.87
N MET A 228 -43.85 -5.79 41.63
CA MET A 228 -42.64 -6.19 40.90
C MET A 228 -41.39 -5.74 41.65
N LEU A 229 -41.40 -4.51 42.17
CA LEU A 229 -40.29 -3.94 42.92
C LEU A 229 -40.21 -4.43 44.37
N ARG A 230 -41.30 -4.89 45.01
CA ARG A 230 -41.32 -5.32 46.44
C ARG A 230 -41.01 -6.80 46.71
N ARG A 231 -41.07 -7.70 45.72
CA ARG A 231 -40.80 -9.14 45.93
C ARG A 231 -39.33 -9.48 46.21
N GLY A 232 -38.42 -8.50 46.21
CA GLY A 232 -37.06 -8.65 46.76
C GLY A 232 -37.02 -8.08 48.18
N ASN A 233 -36.28 -8.72 49.10
CA ASN A 233 -36.09 -8.19 50.45
C ASN A 233 -35.13 -7.00 50.40
N TYR A 234 -35.66 -5.78 50.23
CA TYR A 234 -34.84 -4.57 50.08
C TYR A 234 -34.69 -3.83 51.42
N ARG A 235 -33.50 -3.94 52.02
CA ARG A 235 -32.89 -2.87 52.81
C ARG A 235 -31.59 -2.48 52.12
N LEU A 236 -31.55 -1.28 51.55
CA LEU A 236 -30.33 -0.70 50.97
C LEU A 236 -29.39 -0.34 52.13
N ASN A 237 -28.65 -1.33 52.62
CA ASN A 237 -27.50 -1.10 53.50
C ASN A 237 -26.29 -0.78 52.61
N GLU A 238 -25.49 0.20 53.03
CA GLU A 238 -24.44 0.89 52.28
C GLU A 238 -23.28 0.04 51.71
N PHE A 239 -23.28 -1.30 51.86
CA PHE A 239 -22.09 -2.12 51.61
C PHE A 239 -22.22 -3.30 50.62
N ASN A 240 -23.35 -3.51 49.93
CA ASN A 240 -23.44 -4.48 48.82
C ASN A 240 -24.63 -4.16 47.88
N THR A 241 -24.39 -3.51 46.73
CA THR A 241 -25.47 -2.86 45.95
C THR A 241 -25.47 -3.16 44.43
N ASP A 242 -24.35 -3.55 43.81
CA ASP A 242 -24.30 -3.76 42.34
C ASP A 242 -25.12 -4.97 41.86
N SER A 243 -25.13 -6.06 42.62
CA SER A 243 -25.95 -7.24 42.30
C SER A 243 -27.46 -6.98 42.41
N ASN A 244 -27.86 -6.04 43.26
CA ASN A 244 -29.26 -5.71 43.49
C ASN A 244 -29.81 -4.79 42.39
N ILE A 245 -29.00 -3.85 41.88
CA ILE A 245 -29.37 -2.97 40.77
C ILE A 245 -29.37 -3.74 39.45
N SER A 246 -28.37 -4.60 39.19
CA SER A 246 -28.36 -5.43 37.98
C SER A 246 -29.58 -6.37 37.92
N GLU A 247 -30.05 -6.87 39.07
CA GLU A 247 -31.28 -7.68 39.14
C GLU A 247 -32.55 -6.85 38.87
N ILE A 248 -32.62 -5.60 39.32
CA ILE A 248 -33.74 -4.70 39.04
C ILE A 248 -33.72 -4.26 37.57
N VAL A 249 -32.56 -3.86 37.04
CA VAL A 249 -32.36 -3.54 35.62
C VAL A 249 -32.77 -4.72 34.76
N ARG A 250 -32.34 -5.95 35.12
CA ARG A 250 -32.81 -7.18 34.48
C ARG A 250 -34.32 -7.31 34.52
N LYS A 251 -34.96 -7.19 35.69
CA LYS A 251 -36.43 -7.30 35.82
C LYS A 251 -37.13 -6.23 34.99
N CYS A 252 -36.63 -4.99 34.98
CA CYS A 252 -37.14 -3.88 34.17
C CYS A 252 -37.02 -4.19 32.67
N ILE A 253 -35.85 -4.63 32.21
CA ILE A 253 -35.61 -5.05 30.82
C ILE A 253 -36.52 -6.22 30.43
N GLU A 254 -36.68 -7.22 31.29
CA GLU A 254 -37.56 -8.38 31.07
C GLU A 254 -39.04 -8.00 30.90
N LYS A 255 -39.46 -6.85 31.44
CA LYS A 255 -40.84 -6.35 31.38
C LYS A 255 -41.04 -5.27 30.32
N LEU A 256 -40.04 -4.40 30.10
CA LEU A 256 -39.97 -3.45 28.99
C LEU A 256 -39.96 -4.16 27.65
N LEU A 257 -39.27 -5.29 27.57
CA LEU A 257 -39.17 -6.02 26.31
C LEU A 257 -40.23 -7.12 26.30
N THR A 258 -41.28 -6.90 25.51
CA THR A 258 -42.33 -7.89 25.28
C THR A 258 -42.16 -8.60 23.93
N GLY A 259 -42.43 -9.91 23.90
CA GLY A 259 -42.47 -10.71 22.67
C GLY A 259 -41.14 -10.71 21.90
N ASN A 260 -41.22 -10.45 20.60
CA ASN A 260 -40.07 -10.55 19.69
C ASN A 260 -38.94 -9.55 19.97
N LEU A 261 -39.21 -8.39 20.58
CA LEU A 261 -38.14 -7.41 20.87
C LEU A 261 -37.17 -7.90 21.94
N LYS A 262 -37.65 -8.72 22.89
CA LYS A 262 -36.82 -9.30 23.95
C LYS A 262 -35.80 -10.27 23.37
N THR A 263 -36.25 -11.14 22.46
CA THR A 263 -35.35 -12.11 21.80
C THR A 263 -34.30 -11.39 20.95
N LEU A 264 -34.70 -10.33 20.24
CA LEU A 264 -33.78 -9.55 19.40
C LEU A 264 -32.74 -8.79 20.23
N TYR A 265 -33.11 -8.28 21.41
CA TYR A 265 -32.18 -7.65 22.34
C TYR A 265 -31.19 -8.64 22.96
N HIS A 266 -31.65 -9.84 23.32
CA HIS A 266 -30.76 -10.91 23.79
C HIS A 266 -29.74 -11.34 22.74
N ASP A 267 -30.09 -11.29 21.46
CA ASP A 267 -29.15 -11.59 20.37
C ASP A 267 -27.92 -10.65 20.36
N LEU A 268 -28.03 -9.43 20.91
CA LEU A 268 -26.92 -8.46 20.98
C LEU A 268 -25.83 -8.84 22.00
N ALA A 269 -26.05 -9.84 22.85
CA ALA A 269 -25.07 -10.29 23.84
C ALA A 269 -23.78 -10.86 23.23
N ILE A 270 -23.81 -11.26 21.95
CA ILE A 270 -22.71 -11.91 21.23
C ILE A 270 -21.57 -10.96 20.84
N PHE A 271 -21.80 -9.64 20.89
CA PHE A 271 -20.80 -8.65 20.51
C PHE A 271 -19.78 -8.43 21.63
N SER A 272 -18.52 -8.17 21.27
CA SER A 272 -17.47 -7.84 22.24
C SER A 272 -17.60 -6.39 22.73
N GLN A 273 -17.00 -6.07 23.88
CA GLN A 273 -17.02 -4.70 24.43
C GLN A 273 -16.36 -3.73 23.44
N ASP A 274 -16.85 -2.49 23.42
CA ASP A 274 -16.34 -1.40 22.59
C ASP A 274 -16.28 -1.65 21.07
N VAL A 275 -17.12 -2.54 20.56
CA VAL A 275 -17.23 -2.78 19.11
C VAL A 275 -18.44 -2.06 18.53
N ASN A 276 -18.18 -1.39 17.42
CA ASN A 276 -19.18 -0.69 16.64
C ASN A 276 -20.00 -1.70 15.84
N ILE A 277 -21.30 -1.78 16.11
CA ILE A 277 -22.21 -2.77 15.50
C ILE A 277 -22.84 -2.16 14.23
N PRO A 278 -22.53 -2.68 13.02
CA PRO A 278 -23.14 -2.21 11.78
C PRO A 278 -24.55 -2.78 11.59
N PRO A 279 -25.47 -2.06 10.93
CA PRO A 279 -26.83 -2.53 10.64
C PRO A 279 -26.83 -3.80 9.79
N ALA A 280 -25.90 -3.91 8.84
CA ALA A 280 -25.79 -5.07 7.95
C ALA A 280 -25.60 -6.39 8.71
N VAL A 281 -24.82 -6.39 9.80
CA VAL A 281 -24.64 -7.58 10.65
C VAL A 281 -25.95 -7.97 11.33
N LEU A 282 -26.72 -6.98 11.78
CA LEU A 282 -28.03 -7.21 12.41
C LEU A 282 -29.10 -7.69 11.42
N GLU A 283 -29.01 -7.28 10.14
CA GLU A 283 -29.86 -7.80 9.06
C GLU A 283 -29.67 -9.32 8.92
N VAL A 284 -28.42 -9.80 9.02
CA VAL A 284 -28.09 -11.23 9.01
C VAL A 284 -28.54 -11.93 10.28
N LEU A 285 -28.19 -11.38 11.46
CA LEU A 285 -28.49 -11.96 12.77
C LEU A 285 -30.00 -12.17 12.98
N TRP A 286 -30.81 -11.22 12.51
CA TRP A 286 -32.26 -11.24 12.70
C TRP A 286 -33.04 -11.71 11.48
N ASN A 287 -32.36 -11.91 10.33
CA ASN A 287 -32.97 -12.23 9.04
C ASN A 287 -34.10 -11.24 8.69
N LYS A 288 -33.76 -9.95 8.71
CA LYS A 288 -34.67 -8.82 8.53
C LYS A 288 -34.11 -7.80 7.55
N SER A 289 -34.98 -7.01 6.92
CA SER A 289 -34.56 -5.91 6.04
C SER A 289 -33.93 -4.76 6.82
N SER A 290 -33.05 -3.99 6.17
CA SER A 290 -32.41 -2.79 6.76
C SER A 290 -33.39 -1.83 7.44
N HIS A 291 -34.56 -1.62 6.83
CA HIS A 291 -35.62 -0.76 7.41
C HIS A 291 -36.20 -1.35 8.70
N GLU A 292 -36.43 -2.65 8.76
CA GLU A 292 -36.93 -3.32 9.96
C GLU A 292 -35.89 -3.31 11.07
N VAL A 293 -34.62 -3.58 10.75
CA VAL A 293 -33.50 -3.50 11.70
C VAL A 293 -33.42 -2.10 12.29
N ARG A 294 -33.46 -1.07 11.45
CA ARG A 294 -33.45 0.33 11.91
C ARG A 294 -34.65 0.66 12.78
N ASN A 295 -35.83 0.14 12.46
CA ASN A 295 -37.01 0.31 13.31
C ASN A 295 -36.86 -0.37 14.68
N VAL A 296 -36.24 -1.56 14.73
CA VAL A 296 -35.93 -2.24 15.99
C VAL A 296 -34.90 -1.45 16.79
N MET A 297 -33.82 -1.00 16.17
CA MET A 297 -32.77 -0.24 16.83
C MET A 297 -33.25 1.12 17.32
N ASN A 298 -34.11 1.81 16.57
CA ASN A 298 -34.77 3.03 17.03
C ASN A 298 -35.65 2.75 18.25
N LYS A 299 -36.43 1.67 18.27
CA LYS A 299 -37.23 1.27 19.45
C LYS A 299 -36.35 0.92 20.66
N LEU A 300 -35.20 0.31 20.45
CA LEU A 300 -34.23 0.03 21.53
C LEU A 300 -33.56 1.32 22.03
N ALA A 301 -33.25 2.26 21.13
CA ALA A 301 -32.72 3.57 21.48
C ALA A 301 -33.75 4.43 22.24
N GLU A 302 -35.03 4.40 21.85
CA GLU A 302 -36.15 5.03 22.58
C GLU A 302 -36.33 4.45 24.00
N LYS A 303 -35.94 3.19 24.21
CA LYS A 303 -35.91 2.53 25.53
C LYS A 303 -34.59 2.77 26.29
N SER A 304 -33.69 3.59 25.74
CA SER A 304 -32.37 3.88 26.30
C SER A 304 -31.48 2.64 26.48
N LEU A 305 -31.67 1.61 25.64
CA LEU A 305 -30.90 0.38 25.70
C LEU A 305 -29.68 0.37 24.77
N VAL A 306 -29.66 1.24 23.75
CA VAL A 306 -28.61 1.32 22.72
C VAL A 306 -28.40 2.79 22.31
N VAL A 307 -27.17 3.15 21.93
CA VAL A 307 -26.80 4.48 21.45
C VAL A 307 -26.51 4.45 19.93
N PRO A 308 -27.25 5.20 19.10
CA PRO A 308 -26.99 5.32 17.65
C PRO A 308 -26.07 6.51 17.30
N PHE A 309 -25.17 6.31 16.33
CA PHE A 309 -24.30 7.37 15.75
C PHE A 309 -24.19 7.20 14.23
N TYR A 310 -23.98 8.29 13.48
CA TYR A 310 -23.85 8.26 12.01
C TYR A 310 -22.38 8.37 11.58
N HIS A 311 -21.96 7.52 10.63
CA HIS A 311 -20.58 7.48 10.15
C HIS A 311 -20.48 7.90 8.67
N ASP A 312 -19.63 8.89 8.37
CA ASP A 312 -19.55 9.54 7.05
C ASP A 312 -19.02 8.62 5.93
N ASN A 313 -17.90 7.91 6.15
CA ASN A 313 -17.31 7.04 5.10
C ASN A 313 -18.19 5.84 4.73
N LEU A 314 -18.86 5.24 5.73
CA LEU A 314 -19.76 4.11 5.54
C LEU A 314 -21.18 4.54 5.15
N GLN A 315 -21.47 5.85 5.18
CA GLN A 315 -22.79 6.47 4.92
C GLN A 315 -23.95 5.81 5.69
N THR A 316 -23.69 5.23 6.86
CA THR A 316 -24.65 4.43 7.62
C THR A 316 -24.57 4.73 9.12
N TYR A 317 -25.65 4.39 9.85
CA TYR A 317 -25.65 4.45 11.31
C TYR A 317 -24.96 3.23 11.88
N ILE A 318 -24.20 3.42 12.95
CA ILE A 318 -23.54 2.38 13.73
C ILE A 318 -24.06 2.49 15.17
N TYR A 319 -24.08 1.38 15.89
CA TYR A 319 -24.65 1.30 17.24
C TYR A 319 -23.62 0.86 18.29
N GLY A 320 -23.73 1.43 19.48
CA GLY A 320 -22.96 1.07 20.67
C GLY A 320 -23.87 0.71 21.84
N ILE A 321 -23.42 -0.20 22.71
CA ILE A 321 -24.16 -0.68 23.88
C ILE A 321 -23.36 -0.36 25.13
N HIS A 322 -24.01 0.21 26.14
CA HIS A 322 -23.37 0.49 27.42
C HIS A 322 -23.01 -0.81 28.16
N GLU A 323 -21.86 -0.81 28.83
CA GLU A 323 -21.27 -1.98 29.48
C GLU A 323 -22.21 -2.69 30.48
N LEU A 324 -22.84 -1.97 31.41
CA LEU A 324 -23.85 -2.53 32.33
C LEU A 324 -24.96 -3.33 31.65
N LEU A 325 -25.45 -2.82 30.52
CA LEU A 325 -26.53 -3.44 29.77
C LEU A 325 -26.02 -4.70 29.07
N LEU A 326 -24.81 -4.64 28.51
CA LEU A 326 -24.16 -5.78 27.86
C LEU A 326 -23.79 -6.89 28.88
N ASN A 327 -23.30 -6.54 30.06
CA ASN A 327 -22.97 -7.48 31.12
C ASN A 327 -24.22 -8.15 31.68
N SER A 328 -25.30 -7.38 31.94
CA SER A 328 -26.60 -7.94 32.33
C SER A 328 -27.17 -8.87 31.25
N LEU A 329 -26.99 -8.53 29.97
CA LEU A 329 -27.37 -9.37 28.84
C LEU A 329 -26.61 -10.69 28.82
N ARG A 330 -25.27 -10.65 28.96
CA ARG A 330 -24.40 -11.84 28.95
C ARG A 330 -24.69 -12.78 30.12
N GLU A 331 -24.98 -12.24 31.30
CA GLU A 331 -25.43 -13.04 32.45
C GLU A 331 -26.74 -13.76 32.16
N GLN A 332 -27.71 -13.08 31.53
CA GLN A 332 -29.00 -13.67 31.18
C GLN A 332 -28.90 -14.72 30.07
N THR A 333 -27.95 -14.55 29.13
CA THR A 333 -27.78 -15.44 27.98
C THR A 333 -26.67 -16.46 28.16
N LYS A 334 -26.09 -16.61 29.36
CA LYS A 334 -24.89 -17.44 29.60
C LYS A 334 -25.03 -18.89 29.13
N GLU A 335 -26.22 -19.48 29.29
CA GLU A 335 -26.53 -20.84 28.83
C GLU A 335 -26.84 -20.92 27.32
N GLN A 336 -27.19 -19.79 26.69
CA GLN A 336 -27.61 -19.69 25.29
C GLN A 336 -26.54 -19.07 24.39
N THR A 337 -25.40 -18.63 24.92
CA THR A 337 -24.33 -17.94 24.18
C THR A 337 -23.89 -18.71 22.94
N VAL A 338 -23.62 -20.00 23.08
CA VAL A 338 -23.22 -20.90 21.98
C VAL A 338 -24.32 -20.95 20.90
N ALA A 339 -25.59 -21.04 21.30
CA ALA A 339 -26.72 -21.06 20.38
C ALA A 339 -26.91 -19.72 19.64
N LEU A 340 -26.65 -18.59 20.30
CA LEU A 340 -26.71 -17.26 19.70
C LEU A 340 -25.58 -17.03 18.69
N HIS A 341 -24.35 -17.45 19.00
CA HIS A 341 -23.25 -17.42 18.02
C HIS A 341 -23.54 -18.34 16.82
N ARG A 342 -24.07 -19.55 17.07
CA ARG A 342 -24.50 -20.48 16.02
C ARG A 342 -25.62 -19.89 15.15
N LYS A 343 -26.53 -19.10 15.72
CA LYS A 343 -27.57 -18.36 14.99
C LYS A 343 -26.97 -17.37 13.99
N LEU A 344 -26.00 -16.55 14.41
CA LEU A 344 -25.31 -15.62 13.52
C LEU A 344 -24.60 -16.35 12.37
N ILE A 345 -23.85 -17.41 12.69
CA ILE A 345 -23.13 -18.23 11.70
C ILE A 345 -24.13 -18.85 10.71
N SER A 346 -25.25 -19.38 11.18
CA SER A 346 -26.28 -19.96 10.31
C SER A 346 -26.94 -18.91 9.39
N GLY A 347 -26.99 -17.64 9.82
CA GLY A 347 -27.42 -16.53 8.98
C GLY A 347 -26.45 -16.29 7.83
N TYR A 348 -25.15 -16.24 8.13
CA TYR A 348 -24.13 -16.14 7.09
C TYR A 348 -24.08 -17.37 6.19
N ASP A 349 -24.26 -18.58 6.71
CA ASP A 349 -24.36 -19.81 5.90
C ASP A 349 -25.47 -19.71 4.83
N ARG A 350 -26.60 -19.06 5.15
CA ARG A 350 -27.70 -18.85 4.18
C ARG A 350 -27.34 -17.87 3.07
N ILE A 351 -26.56 -16.83 3.40
CA ILE A 351 -26.13 -15.81 2.45
C ILE A 351 -25.04 -16.37 1.53
N THR A 352 -24.11 -17.12 2.11
CA THR A 352 -22.95 -17.65 1.39
C THR A 352 -23.23 -18.99 0.69
N GLY A 353 -24.30 -19.70 1.08
CA GLY A 353 -24.53 -21.08 0.66
C GLY A 353 -23.46 -22.05 1.17
N GLY A 354 -22.79 -21.72 2.28
CA GLY A 354 -21.65 -22.45 2.84
C GLY A 354 -20.28 -22.03 2.25
N ASP A 355 -20.24 -21.13 1.28
CA ASP A 355 -19.01 -20.62 0.66
C ASP A 355 -18.57 -19.29 1.28
N TYR A 356 -17.80 -19.38 2.37
CA TYR A 356 -17.33 -18.22 3.15
C TYR A 356 -16.46 -17.23 2.36
N SER A 357 -16.01 -17.56 1.14
CA SER A 357 -15.34 -16.58 0.28
C SER A 357 -16.25 -15.43 -0.19
N LYS A 358 -17.57 -15.61 -0.10
CA LYS A 358 -18.60 -14.63 -0.50
C LYS A 358 -19.15 -13.81 0.66
N LEU A 359 -18.46 -13.78 1.80
CA LEU A 359 -18.88 -12.95 2.93
C LEU A 359 -18.91 -11.46 2.54
N PRO A 360 -19.93 -10.71 3.00
CA PRO A 360 -20.01 -9.27 2.74
C PRO A 360 -18.92 -8.52 3.51
N ASP A 361 -18.37 -7.48 2.90
CA ASP A 361 -17.49 -6.53 3.57
C ASP A 361 -18.32 -5.45 4.29
N ASP A 362 -18.83 -5.82 5.47
CA ASP A 362 -19.70 -4.99 6.30
C ASP A 362 -18.97 -4.29 7.46
N ASN A 363 -17.63 -4.17 7.37
CA ASN A 363 -16.77 -3.59 8.42
C ASN A 363 -16.80 -4.34 9.77
N TYR A 364 -17.27 -5.59 9.79
CA TYR A 364 -17.30 -6.42 11.02
C TYR A 364 -17.07 -7.92 10.77
N THR A 365 -17.72 -8.52 9.77
CA THR A 365 -17.81 -9.97 9.65
C THR A 365 -16.47 -10.62 9.35
N LEU A 366 -15.73 -10.11 8.37
CA LEU A 366 -14.41 -10.67 8.01
C LEU A 366 -13.39 -10.57 9.15
N GLN A 367 -13.56 -9.59 10.05
CA GLN A 367 -12.72 -9.32 11.22
C GLN A 367 -13.00 -10.27 12.40
N PHE A 368 -14.28 -10.60 12.64
CA PHE A 368 -14.73 -11.31 13.84
C PHE A 368 -15.33 -12.70 13.58
N ILE A 369 -15.36 -13.17 12.33
CA ILE A 369 -15.94 -14.50 12.01
C ILE A 369 -15.24 -15.64 12.77
N GLY A 370 -13.91 -15.61 12.91
CA GLY A 370 -13.15 -16.60 13.68
C GLY A 370 -13.50 -16.58 15.17
N TYR A 371 -13.78 -15.39 15.72
CA TYR A 371 -14.26 -15.24 17.10
C TYR A 371 -15.63 -15.91 17.27
N HIS A 372 -16.59 -15.61 16.40
CA HIS A 372 -17.92 -16.20 16.48
C HIS A 372 -17.92 -17.71 16.24
N MET A 373 -17.11 -18.23 15.31
CA MET A 373 -16.95 -19.68 15.08
C MET A 373 -16.39 -20.39 16.31
N SER A 374 -15.38 -19.81 16.96
CA SER A 374 -14.80 -20.33 18.19
C SER A 374 -15.81 -20.35 19.35
N GLN A 375 -16.59 -19.28 19.54
CA GLN A 375 -17.61 -19.22 20.60
C GLN A 375 -18.84 -20.08 20.31
N ALA A 376 -19.10 -20.42 19.05
CA ALA A 376 -20.17 -21.33 18.64
C ALA A 376 -19.79 -22.83 18.73
N GLU A 377 -18.52 -23.14 19.04
CA GLU A 377 -17.96 -24.49 19.03
C GLU A 377 -18.07 -25.19 17.66
N GLU A 378 -18.13 -24.42 16.56
CA GLU A 378 -18.19 -24.92 15.19
C GLU A 378 -16.77 -25.13 14.63
N PHE A 379 -15.97 -25.96 15.31
CA PHE A 379 -14.54 -26.12 15.00
C PHE A 379 -14.26 -26.65 13.59
N ASP A 380 -15.17 -27.46 13.03
CA ASP A 380 -15.04 -27.99 11.67
C ASP A 380 -15.02 -26.90 10.59
N LYS A 381 -15.59 -25.73 10.87
CA LYS A 381 -15.62 -24.62 9.91
C LYS A 381 -14.30 -23.85 9.81
N PHE A 382 -13.31 -24.13 10.68
CA PHE A 382 -11.98 -23.50 10.57
C PHE A 382 -11.17 -23.98 9.36
N ASP A 383 -11.61 -25.05 8.68
CA ASP A 383 -11.06 -25.49 7.39
C ASP A 383 -11.14 -24.39 6.31
N VAL A 384 -12.01 -23.38 6.51
CA VAL A 384 -12.11 -22.17 5.68
C VAL A 384 -10.79 -21.39 5.58
N TYR A 385 -9.87 -21.50 6.54
CA TYR A 385 -8.53 -20.89 6.45
C TYR A 385 -7.61 -21.57 5.42
N PHE A 386 -7.96 -22.75 4.90
CA PHE A 386 -7.31 -23.34 3.72
C PHE A 386 -7.99 -22.94 2.39
N ASN A 387 -9.09 -22.17 2.44
CA ASN A 387 -9.73 -21.66 1.24
C ASN A 387 -9.06 -20.33 0.82
N LEU A 388 -8.28 -20.38 -0.26
CA LEU A 388 -7.53 -19.23 -0.77
C LEU A 388 -8.44 -18.02 -1.09
N LYS A 389 -9.65 -18.23 -1.63
CA LYS A 389 -10.56 -17.12 -1.93
C LYS A 389 -11.11 -16.45 -0.68
N PHE A 390 -11.30 -17.19 0.41
CA PHE A 390 -11.64 -16.61 1.70
C PHE A 390 -10.47 -15.79 2.25
N LEU A 391 -9.23 -16.31 2.17
CA LEU A 391 -8.05 -15.56 2.58
C LEU A 391 -7.89 -14.26 1.79
N GLU A 392 -8.11 -14.28 0.48
CA GLU A 392 -8.09 -13.09 -0.37
C GLU A 392 -9.11 -12.04 0.07
N ALA A 393 -10.37 -12.44 0.31
CA ALA A 393 -11.42 -11.54 0.79
C ALA A 393 -11.03 -10.93 2.15
N LYS A 394 -10.50 -11.73 3.06
CA LYS A 394 -10.09 -11.28 4.40
C LYS A 394 -8.85 -10.39 4.37
N ILE A 395 -7.83 -10.72 3.57
CA ILE A 395 -6.63 -9.90 3.38
C ILE A 395 -7.02 -8.53 2.83
N ARG A 396 -7.92 -8.46 1.85
CA ARG A 396 -8.38 -7.18 1.29
C ARG A 396 -9.11 -6.31 2.30
N ALA A 397 -9.92 -6.90 3.18
CA ALA A 397 -10.70 -6.15 4.17
C ALA A 397 -9.86 -5.65 5.37
N VAL A 398 -8.95 -6.49 5.89
CA VAL A 398 -8.28 -6.22 7.19
C VAL A 398 -6.76 -6.07 7.06
N GLY A 399 -6.17 -6.65 6.02
CA GLY A 399 -4.72 -6.78 5.85
C GLY A 399 -4.20 -8.16 6.27
N LYS A 400 -2.96 -8.49 5.86
CA LYS A 400 -2.36 -9.81 6.07
C LYS A 400 -2.10 -10.15 7.54
N GLU A 401 -1.82 -9.15 8.37
CA GLU A 401 -1.43 -9.33 9.78
C GLU A 401 -2.56 -9.93 10.63
N ASP A 402 -3.79 -9.49 10.44
CA ASP A 402 -4.94 -10.06 11.16
C ASP A 402 -5.20 -11.51 10.76
N VAL A 403 -4.97 -11.85 9.48
CA VAL A 403 -5.08 -13.22 8.98
C VAL A 403 -4.02 -14.13 9.60
N LEU A 404 -2.75 -13.69 9.63
CA LEU A 404 -1.67 -14.45 10.25
C LEU A 404 -1.92 -14.69 11.75
N ARG A 405 -2.38 -13.66 12.47
CA ARG A 405 -2.74 -13.78 13.88
C ARG A 405 -3.90 -14.75 14.11
N ASP A 406 -4.93 -14.69 13.27
CA ASP A 406 -6.04 -15.63 13.37
C ASP A 406 -5.59 -17.06 13.05
N MET A 407 -4.69 -17.25 12.08
CA MET A 407 -4.07 -18.56 11.80
C MET A 407 -3.23 -19.09 12.97
N GLU A 408 -2.54 -18.21 13.71
CA GLU A 408 -1.81 -18.58 14.94
C GLU A 408 -2.76 -18.91 16.09
N LYS A 409 -3.71 -18.01 16.39
CA LYS A 409 -4.65 -18.14 17.49
C LYS A 409 -5.54 -19.37 17.36
N TYR A 410 -6.03 -19.61 16.15
CA TYR A 410 -6.93 -20.72 15.83
C TYR A 410 -6.22 -21.93 15.25
N GLY A 411 -4.88 -21.93 15.21
CA GLY A 411 -4.07 -22.99 14.61
C GLY A 411 -4.46 -24.39 15.07
N LYS A 412 -4.71 -24.58 16.38
CA LYS A 412 -5.16 -25.86 16.96
C LYS A 412 -6.49 -26.37 16.36
N TYR A 413 -7.41 -25.46 16.04
CA TYR A 413 -8.71 -25.81 15.46
C TYR A 413 -8.60 -26.03 13.94
N ILE A 414 -7.74 -25.27 13.26
CA ILE A 414 -7.48 -25.40 11.82
C ILE A 414 -6.79 -26.73 11.50
N THR A 415 -5.79 -27.13 12.30
CA THR A 415 -5.01 -28.35 12.04
C THR A 415 -5.66 -29.60 12.60
N LYS A 416 -6.65 -29.46 13.49
CA LYS A 416 -7.29 -30.57 14.22
C LYS A 416 -6.25 -31.49 14.91
N ASN A 417 -5.09 -30.92 15.28
CA ASN A 417 -3.89 -31.61 15.80
C ASN A 417 -3.32 -32.69 14.86
N ASN A 418 -3.42 -32.51 13.54
CA ASN A 418 -2.83 -33.38 12.53
C ASN A 418 -1.53 -32.78 11.98
N ASN A 419 -0.41 -33.51 12.13
CA ASN A 419 0.92 -33.07 11.68
C ASN A 419 0.97 -32.66 10.20
N LEU A 420 0.22 -33.33 9.31
CA LEU A 420 0.18 -32.98 7.88
C LEU A 420 -0.51 -31.62 7.66
N LEU A 421 -1.52 -31.29 8.46
CA LEU A 421 -2.22 -30.02 8.38
C LEU A 421 -1.43 -28.89 9.06
N GLU A 422 -0.59 -29.21 10.05
CA GLU A 422 0.37 -28.25 10.63
C GLU A 422 1.41 -27.82 9.59
N GLU A 423 2.01 -28.77 8.87
CA GLU A 423 2.93 -28.46 7.77
C GLU A 423 2.24 -27.63 6.68
N LYS A 424 1.00 -27.99 6.33
CA LYS A 424 0.17 -27.23 5.40
C LYS A 424 -0.11 -25.81 5.90
N LEU A 425 -0.42 -25.63 7.17
CA LEU A 425 -0.71 -24.32 7.76
C LEU A 425 0.54 -23.42 7.73
N GLU A 426 1.73 -23.95 8.03
CA GLU A 426 2.97 -23.20 7.95
C GLU A 426 3.29 -22.76 6.50
N GLN A 427 3.05 -23.63 5.51
CA GLN A 427 3.17 -23.24 4.08
C GLN A 427 2.22 -22.08 3.73
N TYR A 428 0.98 -22.10 4.24
CA TYR A 428 0.00 -21.04 4.02
C TYR A 428 0.40 -19.73 4.73
N LYS A 429 0.92 -19.79 5.96
CA LYS A 429 1.42 -18.62 6.69
C LYS A 429 2.58 -17.95 5.95
N ASP A 430 3.58 -18.73 5.54
CA ASP A 430 4.71 -18.24 4.75
C ASP A 430 4.22 -17.59 3.45
N PHE A 431 3.33 -18.26 2.71
CA PHE A 431 2.73 -17.69 1.51
C PHE A 431 2.00 -16.37 1.76
N VAL A 432 1.12 -16.30 2.78
CA VAL A 432 0.37 -15.07 3.12
C VAL A 432 1.30 -13.94 3.55
N SER A 433 2.39 -14.26 4.27
CA SER A 433 3.41 -13.28 4.66
C SER A 433 4.06 -12.60 3.45
N ARG A 434 4.37 -13.38 2.40
CA ARG A 434 5.02 -12.94 1.16
C ARG A 434 4.04 -12.24 0.21
N CYS A 435 2.87 -12.82 -0.04
CA CYS A 435 1.92 -12.29 -1.03
C CYS A 435 0.95 -11.24 -0.49
N GLY A 436 0.73 -11.20 0.84
CA GLY A 436 -0.35 -10.43 1.45
C GLY A 436 -0.27 -8.92 1.22
N CYS A 437 0.94 -8.35 1.12
CA CYS A 437 1.13 -6.93 0.82
C CYS A 437 0.74 -6.59 -0.63
N HIS A 438 1.03 -7.48 -1.58
CA HIS A 438 0.64 -7.33 -2.98
C HIS A 438 -0.88 -7.41 -3.14
N LEU A 439 -1.52 -8.40 -2.51
CA LEU A 439 -2.99 -8.57 -2.60
C LEU A 439 -3.75 -7.39 -1.98
N TYR A 440 -3.20 -6.77 -0.94
CA TYR A 440 -3.80 -5.60 -0.31
C TYR A 440 -3.60 -4.31 -1.14
N SER A 441 -2.44 -4.15 -1.78
CA SER A 441 -2.11 -2.95 -2.56
C SER A 441 -2.69 -2.95 -3.98
N TYR A 442 -2.86 -4.13 -4.59
CA TYR A 442 -3.34 -4.29 -5.96
C TYR A 442 -4.71 -4.97 -6.00
N GLU A 443 -5.76 -4.18 -6.20
CA GLU A 443 -7.15 -4.66 -6.18
C GLU A 443 -7.46 -5.74 -7.23
N LYS A 444 -6.73 -5.76 -8.35
CA LYS A 444 -7.01 -6.63 -9.51
C LYS A 444 -6.22 -7.95 -9.53
N THR A 445 -5.38 -8.20 -8.53
CA THR A 445 -4.56 -9.43 -8.48
C THR A 445 -5.27 -10.58 -7.77
N ASP A 446 -5.18 -11.79 -8.31
CA ASP A 446 -5.81 -13.00 -7.77
C ASP A 446 -4.80 -13.84 -6.96
N ILE A 447 -5.17 -14.22 -5.74
CA ILE A 447 -4.36 -15.06 -4.85
C ILE A 447 -4.03 -16.43 -5.47
N LEU A 448 -4.94 -17.01 -6.26
CA LEU A 448 -4.74 -18.32 -6.88
C LEU A 448 -3.59 -18.27 -7.89
N GLN A 449 -3.50 -17.16 -8.64
CA GLN A 449 -2.42 -16.96 -9.59
C GLN A 449 -1.05 -16.78 -8.91
N TYR A 450 -1.01 -16.31 -7.65
CA TYR A 450 0.21 -16.29 -6.84
C TYR A 450 0.54 -17.67 -6.28
N ALA A 451 -0.45 -18.40 -5.75
CA ALA A 451 -0.24 -19.75 -5.23
C ALA A 451 0.23 -20.74 -6.32
N LEU A 452 -0.19 -20.55 -7.57
CA LEU A 452 0.28 -21.31 -8.74
C LEU A 452 1.74 -21.02 -9.15
N ARG A 453 2.43 -20.10 -8.46
CA ARG A 453 3.88 -19.85 -8.64
C ARG A 453 4.75 -20.62 -7.65
N GLU A 454 4.15 -21.22 -6.63
CA GLU A 454 4.85 -22.00 -5.62
C GLU A 454 5.33 -23.33 -6.20
N SER A 455 6.27 -23.98 -5.51
CA SER A 455 6.81 -25.27 -5.99
C SER A 455 5.72 -26.32 -6.11
N ARG A 456 5.82 -27.16 -7.16
CA ARG A 456 4.86 -28.24 -7.48
C ARG A 456 4.69 -29.26 -6.36
N ASP A 457 5.70 -29.39 -5.51
CA ASP A 457 5.72 -30.35 -4.41
C ASP A 457 4.87 -29.90 -3.22
N THR A 458 4.61 -28.59 -3.08
CA THR A 458 3.85 -28.02 -1.97
C THR A 458 2.37 -28.42 -2.00
N MET A 459 1.75 -28.54 -0.82
CA MET A 459 0.31 -28.83 -0.72
C MET A 459 -0.51 -27.62 -1.19
N LEU A 460 -0.02 -26.41 -0.93
CA LEU A 460 -0.61 -25.15 -1.39
C LEU A 460 -0.76 -25.09 -2.91
N PHE A 461 0.27 -25.49 -3.67
CA PHE A 461 0.19 -25.54 -5.14
C PHE A 461 -0.91 -26.49 -5.62
N LYS A 462 -1.05 -27.66 -4.98
CA LYS A 462 -2.06 -28.67 -5.34
C LYS A 462 -3.48 -28.14 -5.08
N ASP A 463 -3.72 -27.52 -3.93
CA ASP A 463 -5.01 -26.88 -3.63
C ASP A 463 -5.35 -25.78 -4.63
N ALA A 464 -4.36 -24.93 -4.97
CA ALA A 464 -4.53 -23.85 -5.94
C ALA A 464 -4.83 -24.38 -7.34
N LEU A 465 -4.20 -25.50 -7.74
CA LEU A 465 -4.43 -26.16 -9.03
C LEU A 465 -5.86 -26.72 -9.12
N GLU A 466 -6.35 -27.39 -8.08
CA GLU A 466 -7.73 -27.89 -8.01
C GLU A 466 -8.74 -26.74 -8.08
N ALA A 467 -8.52 -25.68 -7.29
CA ALA A 467 -9.37 -24.49 -7.31
C ALA A 467 -9.36 -23.78 -8.68
N ALA A 468 -8.21 -23.73 -9.36
CA ALA A 468 -8.06 -23.14 -10.68
C ALA A 468 -8.77 -23.96 -11.77
N LYS A 469 -8.68 -25.30 -11.71
CA LYS A 469 -9.38 -26.21 -12.65
C LYS A 469 -10.90 -26.09 -12.56
N GLY A 470 -11.43 -25.95 -11.35
CA GLY A 470 -12.87 -25.73 -11.11
C GLY A 470 -13.38 -24.33 -11.50
N SER A 471 -12.48 -23.39 -11.83
CA SER A 471 -12.83 -22.00 -12.14
C SER A 471 -13.01 -21.75 -13.64
N ARG A 472 -13.91 -20.81 -13.96
CA ARG A 472 -14.08 -20.27 -15.33
C ARG A 472 -13.12 -19.14 -15.67
N GLN A 473 -12.28 -18.71 -14.73
CA GLN A 473 -11.21 -17.72 -14.98
C GLN A 473 -9.99 -18.37 -15.64
N LEU A 474 -9.13 -17.54 -16.24
CA LEU A 474 -7.92 -17.99 -16.93
C LEU A 474 -6.72 -17.92 -15.98
N TYR A 475 -6.09 -19.07 -15.75
CA TYR A 475 -4.90 -19.20 -14.92
C TYR A 475 -3.72 -19.74 -15.70
N PHE A 476 -2.54 -19.32 -15.27
CA PHE A 476 -1.26 -19.77 -15.79
C PHE A 476 -0.47 -20.49 -14.71
N GLN A 477 0.13 -21.61 -15.10
CA GLN A 477 1.19 -22.23 -14.33
C GLN A 477 2.51 -21.54 -14.69
N LEU A 478 3.18 -20.99 -13.68
CA LEU A 478 4.47 -20.34 -13.85
C LEU A 478 5.57 -21.32 -13.45
N GLN A 479 6.44 -21.69 -14.39
CA GLN A 479 7.69 -22.36 -14.03
C GLN A 479 8.70 -21.26 -13.68
N LYS A 480 9.35 -21.37 -12.52
CA LYS A 480 10.44 -20.47 -12.10
C LYS A 480 11.78 -21.16 -12.39
N PRO A 481 12.85 -20.41 -12.73
CA PRO A 481 14.21 -20.92 -12.62
C PRO A 481 14.53 -21.23 -11.14
N VAL A 482 15.34 -22.27 -10.90
CA VAL A 482 15.69 -22.79 -9.57
C VAL A 482 16.47 -21.74 -8.76
N ASP A 483 16.02 -21.55 -7.52
CA ASP A 483 16.65 -20.91 -6.35
C ASP A 483 17.50 -19.66 -6.55
N GLU A 484 16.89 -18.50 -6.32
CA GLU A 484 17.50 -17.44 -5.51
C GLU A 484 16.43 -16.86 -4.58
N PRO A 485 16.75 -16.53 -3.32
CA PRO A 485 15.83 -15.81 -2.47
C PRO A 485 15.53 -14.43 -3.09
N ASP A 486 14.27 -14.02 -3.08
CA ASP A 486 13.88 -12.64 -3.42
C ASP A 486 14.45 -11.71 -2.33
N HIS A 487 15.69 -11.27 -2.49
CA HIS A 487 16.41 -10.42 -1.53
C HIS A 487 16.02 -8.94 -1.60
N SER A 488 15.11 -8.57 -2.50
CA SER A 488 14.63 -7.19 -2.64
C SER A 488 13.11 -7.09 -2.57
N GLN A 489 12.59 -6.47 -1.53
CA GLN A 489 11.16 -6.15 -1.42
C GLN A 489 10.90 -4.77 -2.01
N ILE A 490 9.92 -4.67 -2.91
CA ILE A 490 9.52 -3.39 -3.52
C ILE A 490 8.09 -3.08 -3.11
N MET A 491 7.90 -1.93 -2.46
CA MET A 491 6.62 -1.39 -2.07
C MET A 491 6.24 -0.22 -2.99
N LYS A 492 5.07 -0.26 -3.62
CA LYS A 492 4.52 0.86 -4.39
C LYS A 492 3.63 1.70 -3.48
N ILE A 493 3.95 2.98 -3.36
CA ILE A 493 3.22 3.96 -2.56
C ILE A 493 2.42 4.85 -3.49
N LYS A 494 1.27 5.34 -3.02
CA LYS A 494 0.40 6.21 -3.84
C LYS A 494 1.03 7.59 -4.08
N ASP A 495 1.79 8.08 -3.11
CA ASP A 495 2.36 9.43 -3.09
C ASP A 495 3.80 9.47 -3.65
N ASN A 496 4.18 10.60 -4.25
CA ASN A 496 5.53 10.81 -4.76
C ASN A 496 6.54 11.01 -3.62
N ILE A 497 7.50 10.08 -3.53
CA ILE A 497 8.53 10.04 -2.50
C ILE A 497 9.62 11.07 -2.83
N SER A 498 10.00 11.87 -1.84
CA SER A 498 11.14 12.79 -1.91
C SER A 498 12.26 12.40 -0.97
N SER A 499 11.94 11.84 0.20
CA SER A 499 12.90 11.35 1.19
C SER A 499 12.35 10.12 1.92
N ALA A 500 13.21 9.20 2.33
CA ALA A 500 12.84 8.02 3.11
C ALA A 500 13.99 7.63 4.03
N CYS A 501 13.67 7.20 5.26
CA CYS A 501 14.64 6.73 6.24
C CYS A 501 14.05 5.66 7.16
N PHE A 502 14.91 4.83 7.76
CA PHE A 502 14.55 3.90 8.81
C PHE A 502 14.33 4.64 10.14
N VAL A 503 13.50 4.07 11.00
CA VAL A 503 13.26 4.61 12.35
C VAL A 503 14.07 3.82 13.39
N ASP A 504 13.65 2.57 13.66
CA ASP A 504 14.23 1.77 14.74
C ASP A 504 14.64 0.35 14.33
N SER A 505 14.04 -0.14 13.25
CA SER A 505 14.08 -1.51 12.73
C SER A 505 13.90 -1.45 11.21
N PRO A 506 14.25 -2.51 10.45
CA PRO A 506 13.98 -2.54 9.01
C PRO A 506 12.48 -2.42 8.71
N HIS A 507 11.64 -2.73 9.71
CA HIS A 507 10.20 -2.74 9.59
C HIS A 507 9.54 -1.37 9.76
N HIS A 508 10.19 -0.35 10.32
CA HIS A 508 9.58 0.99 10.46
C HIS A 508 10.24 1.99 9.52
N ILE A 509 9.48 2.48 8.55
CA ILE A 509 9.98 3.36 7.49
C ILE A 509 9.22 4.67 7.50
N LEU A 510 9.96 5.77 7.57
CA LEU A 510 9.42 7.12 7.47
C LEU A 510 9.58 7.62 6.03
N ILE A 511 8.52 8.23 5.49
CA ILE A 511 8.47 8.71 4.11
C ILE A 511 8.07 10.17 4.09
N GLY A 512 8.88 10.98 3.43
CA GLY A 512 8.57 12.36 3.07
C GLY A 512 8.08 12.43 1.63
N THR A 513 6.96 13.13 1.43
CA THR A 513 6.36 13.30 0.10
C THR A 513 6.70 14.65 -0.53
N THR A 514 6.58 14.73 -1.85
CA THR A 514 6.68 16.01 -2.58
C THR A 514 5.57 17.02 -2.22
N GLU A 515 4.48 16.57 -1.60
CA GLU A 515 3.37 17.42 -1.16
C GLU A 515 3.55 17.96 0.28
N GLY A 516 4.64 17.63 0.97
CA GLY A 516 4.87 18.09 2.35
C GLY A 516 4.18 17.27 3.43
N LYS A 517 3.62 16.10 3.08
CA LYS A 517 3.15 15.10 4.06
C LYS A 517 4.28 14.16 4.43
N ILE A 518 4.35 13.79 5.70
CA ILE A 518 5.25 12.73 6.18
C ILE A 518 4.37 11.58 6.67
N LYS A 519 4.76 10.37 6.35
CA LYS A 519 4.00 9.17 6.68
C LYS A 519 4.91 8.11 7.28
N LEU A 520 4.42 7.45 8.32
CA LEU A 520 5.08 6.29 8.90
C LEU A 520 4.41 5.01 8.40
N PHE A 521 5.23 4.11 7.87
CA PHE A 521 4.81 2.82 7.35
C PHE A 521 5.48 1.68 8.11
N TYR A 522 4.81 0.53 8.08
CA TYR A 522 5.40 -0.75 8.46
C TYR A 522 5.83 -1.50 7.19
N GLU A 523 7.06 -2.01 7.09
CA GLU A 523 7.58 -2.74 5.92
C GLU A 523 6.62 -3.86 5.50
N GLN A 524 6.02 -4.55 6.47
CA GLN A 524 5.19 -5.71 6.18
C GLN A 524 3.77 -5.33 5.74
N SER A 525 3.31 -4.10 5.99
CA SER A 525 1.98 -3.64 5.58
C SER A 525 2.02 -2.25 4.94
N PRO A 526 1.45 -2.06 3.74
CA PRO A 526 1.35 -0.73 3.12
C PRO A 526 0.31 0.17 3.82
N LYS A 527 -0.08 -0.16 5.06
CA LYS A 527 -1.04 0.58 5.86
C LYS A 527 -0.29 1.70 6.58
N GLU A 528 -0.74 2.92 6.34
CA GLU A 528 -0.24 4.12 7.01
C GLU A 528 -0.53 4.00 8.52
N ILE A 529 0.52 3.93 9.33
CA ILE A 529 0.39 3.91 10.80
C ILE A 529 0.00 5.30 11.28
N SER A 530 0.68 6.32 10.76
CA SER A 530 0.45 7.70 11.14
C SER A 530 0.80 8.68 10.02
N ALA A 531 0.02 9.77 10.00
CA ALA A 531 0.18 10.90 9.10
C ALA A 531 0.66 12.11 9.88
N PHE A 532 1.82 12.65 9.52
CA PHE A 532 2.32 13.91 10.07
C PHE A 532 2.10 15.02 9.04
N VAL A 533 1.33 16.04 9.44
CA VAL A 533 0.91 17.13 8.57
C VAL A 533 1.48 18.43 9.12
N GLY A 534 2.13 19.24 8.28
CA GLY A 534 2.68 20.53 8.73
C GLY A 534 3.44 21.30 7.66
N HIS A 535 4.20 20.61 6.81
CA HIS A 535 4.89 21.26 5.69
C HIS A 535 3.95 21.56 4.52
N GLN A 536 4.25 22.62 3.77
CA GLN A 536 3.47 23.06 2.62
C GLN A 536 4.13 22.73 1.28
N LYS A 537 5.40 22.31 1.29
CA LYS A 537 6.20 21.97 0.11
C LYS A 537 6.94 20.66 0.31
N ALA A 538 7.64 20.20 -0.74
CA ALA A 538 8.39 18.95 -0.74
C ALA A 538 9.39 18.84 0.41
N ILE A 539 9.58 17.61 0.89
CA ILE A 539 10.45 17.30 2.01
C ILE A 539 11.81 16.88 1.45
N LYS A 540 12.86 17.65 1.76
CA LYS A 540 14.22 17.40 1.26
C LYS A 540 14.90 16.27 2.00
N THR A 541 14.86 16.32 3.32
CA THR A 541 15.53 15.32 4.17
C THR A 541 14.74 15.04 5.44
N LEU A 542 14.82 13.78 5.87
CA LEU A 542 14.31 13.26 7.11
C LEU A 542 15.48 12.68 7.90
N VAL A 543 15.60 13.08 9.15
CA VAL A 543 16.68 12.62 10.03
C VAL A 543 16.07 12.12 11.32
N VAL A 544 16.31 10.88 11.69
CA VAL A 544 15.84 10.29 12.95
C VAL A 544 16.86 10.53 14.06
N SER A 545 16.39 10.76 15.27
CA SER A 545 17.28 10.99 16.41
C SER A 545 17.92 9.68 16.91
N PRO A 546 19.09 9.74 17.56
CA PRO A 546 19.82 8.54 18.00
C PRO A 546 19.03 7.70 19.00
N ASP A 547 18.22 8.35 19.84
CA ASP A 547 17.35 7.72 20.83
C ASP A 547 16.03 7.19 20.22
N LYS A 548 15.82 7.35 18.90
CA LYS A 548 14.61 6.95 18.14
C LYS A 548 13.32 7.60 18.69
N ARG A 549 13.50 8.61 19.53
CA ARG A 549 12.54 9.58 20.11
C ARG A 549 11.84 10.38 19.04
N TYR A 550 12.68 11.11 18.33
CA TYR A 550 12.40 12.29 17.54
C TYR A 550 12.79 12.09 16.09
N PHE A 551 12.27 12.93 15.21
CA PHE A 551 12.82 13.09 13.88
C PHE A 551 12.70 14.55 13.44
N LEU A 552 13.64 14.98 12.60
CA LEU A 552 13.63 16.27 11.93
C LEU A 552 13.15 16.10 10.51
N SER A 553 12.36 17.04 10.04
CA SER A 553 12.03 17.17 8.62
C SER A 553 12.41 18.54 8.11
N VAL A 554 13.14 18.55 6.99
CA VAL A 554 13.56 19.78 6.30
C VAL A 554 12.79 19.86 5.00
N SER A 555 12.14 20.99 4.73
CA SER A 555 11.34 21.18 3.52
C SER A 555 11.84 22.35 2.66
N ASP A 556 11.45 22.33 1.38
CA ASP A 556 11.58 23.44 0.44
C ASP A 556 10.88 24.74 0.89
N ASP A 557 10.05 24.68 1.93
CA ASP A 557 9.47 25.87 2.58
C ASP A 557 10.49 26.66 3.42
N GLY A 558 11.70 26.13 3.61
CA GLY A 558 12.78 26.75 4.38
C GLY A 558 12.65 26.58 5.88
N VAL A 559 11.77 25.68 6.30
CA VAL A 559 11.47 25.38 7.69
C VAL A 559 11.99 23.99 8.03
N VAL A 560 12.51 23.86 9.26
CA VAL A 560 12.77 22.55 9.86
C VAL A 560 11.74 22.31 10.96
N PHE A 561 11.05 21.19 10.92
CA PHE A 561 10.16 20.76 12.00
C PHE A 561 10.80 19.65 12.81
N LEU A 562 10.67 19.73 14.13
CA LEU A 562 10.92 18.63 15.05
C LEU A 562 9.61 17.91 15.35
N TRP A 563 9.64 16.61 15.15
CA TRP A 563 8.58 15.67 15.45
C TRP A 563 9.11 14.64 16.43
N LYS A 564 8.23 13.82 16.97
CA LYS A 564 8.59 12.60 17.72
C LYS A 564 7.68 11.45 17.30
N PHE A 565 7.94 10.26 17.77
CA PHE A 565 7.10 9.11 17.47
C PHE A 565 6.06 8.88 18.57
N SER A 566 4.89 8.36 18.21
CA SER A 566 3.94 7.82 19.19
C SER A 566 4.49 6.53 19.81
N ALA A 567 4.28 6.36 21.11
CA ALA A 567 4.65 5.19 21.89
C ALA A 567 4.36 3.85 21.26
N ASP A 568 3.17 3.69 20.69
CA ASP A 568 2.73 2.43 20.11
C ASP A 568 3.57 2.07 18.87
N SER A 569 4.23 3.06 18.27
CA SER A 569 5.06 2.92 17.07
C SER A 569 6.56 2.77 17.35
N SER A 570 7.03 2.86 18.60
CA SER A 570 8.47 2.81 18.92
C SER A 570 8.86 1.85 20.06
N ARG A 571 7.92 1.06 20.62
CA ARG A 571 8.22 0.11 21.72
C ARG A 571 7.88 -1.36 21.43
N ASN A 572 7.41 -1.70 20.24
CA ASN A 572 7.15 -3.10 19.88
C ASN A 572 8.42 -3.88 19.45
N SER A 573 9.62 -3.42 19.84
CA SER A 573 10.90 -4.05 19.47
C SER A 573 11.50 -4.98 20.52
N MET A 574 10.78 -5.32 21.60
CA MET A 574 11.18 -6.38 22.54
C MET A 574 9.95 -7.18 22.95
N ASP A 575 10.00 -8.50 22.71
CA ASP A 575 8.99 -9.54 22.97
C ASP A 575 7.80 -9.67 21.99
N PHE A 576 8.08 -10.15 20.78
CA PHE A 576 7.09 -10.88 19.97
C PHE A 576 6.99 -12.38 20.34
N SER A 577 7.38 -12.77 21.55
CA SER A 577 7.18 -14.13 22.08
C SER A 577 6.02 -14.23 23.10
N GLY A 578 5.39 -13.12 23.47
CA GLY A 578 4.36 -13.06 24.51
C GLY A 578 3.06 -12.43 24.05
N GLN A 579 2.00 -13.25 24.01
CA GLN A 579 0.59 -12.90 23.84
C GLN A 579 0.18 -11.53 24.39
N CYS A 580 -0.07 -10.55 23.53
CA CYS A 580 -0.90 -9.38 23.88
C CYS A 580 -2.08 -9.27 22.89
N PRO A 581 -3.34 -9.37 23.36
CA PRO A 581 -4.49 -9.22 22.50
C PRO A 581 -4.64 -7.76 22.09
N VAL A 582 -4.45 -7.50 20.81
CA VAL A 582 -4.79 -6.22 20.18
C VAL A 582 -6.26 -5.89 20.43
N SER A 583 -6.53 -4.65 20.84
CA SER A 583 -7.90 -4.18 21.17
C SER A 583 -8.86 -4.44 19.99
N PRO A 584 -10.09 -4.96 20.24
CA PRO A 584 -11.11 -5.18 19.23
C PRO A 584 -11.37 -3.99 18.30
N LYS A 585 -11.13 -2.76 18.80
CA LYS A 585 -11.28 -1.48 18.07
C LYS A 585 -10.43 -1.43 16.79
N THR A 586 -9.19 -1.91 16.86
CA THR A 586 -8.20 -1.78 15.77
C THR A 586 -8.45 -2.72 14.58
N LYS A 587 -9.33 -3.71 14.75
CA LYS A 587 -9.76 -4.61 13.67
C LYS A 587 -10.71 -3.92 12.69
N GLN A 588 -11.45 -2.89 13.12
CA GLN A 588 -12.40 -2.18 12.26
C GLN A 588 -11.71 -0.97 11.59
N PRO A 589 -11.59 -0.93 10.25
CA PRO A 589 -10.99 0.21 9.54
C PRO A 589 -11.73 1.53 9.75
N TYR A 590 -13.04 1.47 10.04
CA TYR A 590 -13.89 2.64 10.29
C TYR A 590 -14.50 2.63 11.70
N TRP A 591 -13.66 2.44 12.72
CA TRP A 591 -14.09 2.53 14.12
C TRP A 591 -14.26 4.00 14.56
N GLN A 592 -15.27 4.27 15.40
CA GLN A 592 -15.62 5.58 15.94
C GLN A 592 -16.02 5.45 17.40
N ASP A 593 -15.58 6.40 18.24
CA ASP A 593 -15.90 6.40 19.67
C ASP A 593 -17.35 6.86 19.92
N MET A 594 -18.02 6.25 20.91
CA MET A 594 -19.38 6.64 21.34
C MET A 594 -19.43 8.06 21.92
N HIS A 595 -18.28 8.63 22.31
CA HIS A 595 -18.20 9.89 23.05
C HIS A 595 -17.42 11.03 22.36
N THR A 596 -16.68 10.81 21.26
CA THR A 596 -15.91 11.89 20.58
C THR A 596 -15.86 11.71 19.06
N ALA A 597 -15.80 12.83 18.31
CA ALA A 597 -15.99 12.87 16.86
C ALA A 597 -14.76 13.28 16.02
N ASP A 598 -13.54 13.46 16.58
CA ASP A 598 -12.46 14.13 15.83
C ASP A 598 -11.19 13.30 15.50
N LYS A 599 -10.63 13.62 14.33
CA LYS A 599 -9.69 12.81 13.52
C LYS A 599 -8.23 12.84 14.04
N GLY A 600 -7.58 11.67 14.10
CA GLY A 600 -6.21 11.46 14.58
C GLY A 600 -5.09 11.94 13.63
N GLN A 601 -4.93 13.26 13.47
CA GLN A 601 -3.81 13.87 12.73
C GLN A 601 -2.71 14.35 13.67
N ILE A 602 -1.46 14.08 13.29
CA ILE A 602 -0.26 14.38 14.08
C ILE A 602 0.42 15.65 13.52
N LEU A 603 0.77 16.60 14.40
CA LEU A 603 1.34 17.91 14.03
C LEU A 603 2.74 18.09 14.66
N PRO A 604 3.53 19.09 14.22
CA PRO A 604 4.92 19.24 14.62
C PRO A 604 5.06 19.78 16.05
N ARG A 605 6.06 19.29 16.78
CA ARG A 605 6.36 19.72 18.15
C ARG A 605 7.04 21.08 18.21
N LYS A 606 7.95 21.37 17.27
CA LYS A 606 8.67 22.64 17.20
C LYS A 606 9.03 23.01 15.77
N LYS A 607 9.04 24.32 15.51
CA LYS A 607 9.38 24.93 14.22
C LYS A 607 10.70 25.71 14.34
N PHE A 608 11.63 25.49 13.42
CA PHE A 608 12.87 26.24 13.29
C PHE A 608 12.90 26.96 11.94
N GLN A 609 13.33 28.23 11.97
CA GLN A 609 13.46 29.08 10.79
C GLN A 609 14.74 29.90 10.91
N ALA A 610 15.28 30.35 9.77
CA ALA A 610 16.43 31.23 9.76
C ALA A 610 16.08 32.60 10.38
N PHE A 611 17.10 33.31 10.90
CA PHE A 611 16.91 34.64 11.50
C PHE A 611 16.56 35.71 10.47
N ASP A 612 17.11 35.58 9.26
CA ASP A 612 16.86 36.51 8.17
C ASP A 612 15.69 36.02 7.32
N LEU A 613 14.79 36.94 6.93
CA LEU A 613 13.64 36.62 6.06
C LEU A 613 14.04 36.11 4.67
N ASP A 614 15.23 36.49 4.19
CA ASP A 614 15.78 36.06 2.90
C ASP A 614 16.68 34.81 3.01
N ASP A 615 16.76 34.17 4.19
CA ASP A 615 17.56 32.96 4.41
C ASP A 615 16.67 31.75 4.68
N VAL A 616 17.10 30.59 4.18
CA VAL A 616 16.32 29.36 4.11
C VAL A 616 17.17 28.26 4.74
N LEU A 617 16.59 27.46 5.64
CA LEU A 617 17.28 26.29 6.19
C LEU A 617 17.29 25.17 5.15
N VAL A 618 18.47 24.61 4.87
CA VAL A 618 18.71 23.65 3.79
C VAL A 618 18.99 22.25 4.32
N SER A 619 19.58 22.15 5.51
CA SER A 619 20.08 20.91 6.09
C SER A 619 19.91 20.89 7.60
N ALA A 620 19.79 19.69 8.18
CA ALA A 620 19.70 19.53 9.62
C ALA A 620 20.32 18.19 10.08
N ALA A 621 20.87 18.16 11.29
CA ALA A 621 21.44 16.96 11.91
C ALA A 621 21.26 16.97 13.43
N PHE A 622 21.22 15.77 14.04
CA PHE A 622 21.26 15.60 15.49
C PHE A 622 22.70 15.50 16.00
N CYS A 623 22.94 15.98 17.23
CA CYS A 623 24.15 15.67 17.99
C CYS A 623 23.95 14.35 18.75
N TYR A 624 24.95 13.47 18.69
CA TYR A 624 25.02 12.23 19.47
C TYR A 624 25.59 12.57 20.86
N ASP A 625 25.12 11.93 21.94
CA ASP A 625 25.67 11.99 23.31
C ASP A 625 25.26 13.09 24.31
N PHE A 626 24.17 13.84 24.10
CA PHE A 626 23.59 14.65 25.19
C PHE A 626 22.33 13.99 25.77
N PRO A 627 22.44 13.11 26.80
CA PRO A 627 21.30 12.41 27.38
C PRO A 627 20.25 13.34 28.00
N ASP A 628 20.62 14.59 28.33
CA ASP A 628 19.73 15.57 28.97
C ASP A 628 19.53 16.89 28.17
N GLN A 629 20.24 17.11 27.05
CA GLN A 629 20.10 18.32 26.22
C GLN A 629 20.04 17.96 24.73
N PHE A 630 18.85 17.92 24.13
CA PHE A 630 18.75 17.70 22.69
C PHE A 630 19.31 18.90 21.93
N ILE A 631 20.46 18.73 21.27
CA ILE A 631 21.05 19.74 20.40
C ILE A 631 20.80 19.34 18.94
N ILE A 632 20.38 20.31 18.13
CA ILE A 632 20.25 20.14 16.68
C ILE A 632 21.13 21.17 15.96
N LEU A 633 21.65 20.76 14.81
CA LEU A 633 22.40 21.62 13.90
C LEU A 633 21.51 21.92 12.70
N THR A 634 21.47 23.17 12.26
CA THR A 634 20.82 23.53 11.00
C THR A 634 21.76 24.35 10.12
N GLY A 635 21.88 24.00 8.85
CA GLY A 635 22.63 24.76 7.86
C GLY A 635 21.70 25.63 7.01
N SER A 636 22.11 26.87 6.74
CA SER A 636 21.34 27.82 5.94
C SER A 636 21.86 27.98 4.52
N SER A 637 21.03 28.56 3.66
CA SER A 637 21.35 28.90 2.27
C SER A 637 22.46 29.96 2.14
N LYS A 638 22.72 30.72 3.21
CA LYS A 638 23.83 31.69 3.32
C LYS A 638 25.06 31.12 4.05
N GLY A 639 25.08 29.82 4.32
CA GLY A 639 26.26 29.14 4.90
C GLY A 639 26.43 29.35 6.39
N ASN A 640 25.37 29.81 7.05
CA ASN A 640 25.34 29.89 8.50
C ASN A 640 24.93 28.54 9.07
N VAL A 641 25.73 28.00 9.97
CA VAL A 641 25.35 26.81 10.75
C VAL A 641 25.00 27.28 12.15
N VAL A 642 23.77 26.99 12.55
CA VAL A 642 23.23 27.37 13.86
C VAL A 642 23.05 26.12 14.70
N VAL A 643 23.57 26.17 15.92
CA VAL A 643 23.39 25.16 16.94
C VAL A 643 22.20 25.57 17.79
N TRP A 644 21.19 24.71 17.89
CA TRP A 644 19.97 25.00 18.64
C TRP A 644 19.80 24.03 19.80
N ASP A 645 19.22 24.55 20.87
CA ASP A 645 18.50 23.72 21.83
C ASP A 645 17.18 23.28 21.20
N ALA A 646 17.01 21.99 20.96
CA ALA A 646 15.87 21.43 20.24
C ALA A 646 14.57 21.54 21.04
N LEU A 647 14.63 21.52 22.37
CA LEU A 647 13.45 21.58 23.23
C LEU A 647 12.96 23.01 23.39
N ASN A 648 13.89 23.93 23.65
CA ASN A 648 13.57 25.34 23.85
C ASN A 648 13.36 26.08 22.51
N GLY A 649 13.98 25.59 21.43
CA GLY A 649 14.02 26.26 20.14
C GLY A 649 14.91 27.49 20.11
N THR A 650 15.82 27.61 21.09
CA THR A 650 16.71 28.76 21.24
C THR A 650 18.06 28.48 20.58
N PRO A 651 18.62 29.41 19.80
CA PRO A 651 19.97 29.27 19.29
C PRO A 651 20.98 29.38 20.41
N ILE A 652 21.92 28.45 20.47
CA ILE A 652 23.03 28.43 21.42
C ILE A 652 24.19 29.26 20.84
N CYS A 653 24.58 28.94 19.60
CA CYS A 653 25.67 29.59 18.90
C CYS A 653 25.54 29.42 17.38
N ASN A 654 26.32 30.20 16.63
CA ASN A 654 26.34 30.12 15.18
C ASN A 654 27.78 30.28 14.63
N THR A 655 28.00 29.76 13.42
CA THR A 655 29.31 29.84 12.75
C THR A 655 29.49 31.14 11.93
N GLY A 656 28.42 31.92 11.76
CA GLY A 656 28.37 33.16 10.99
C GLY A 656 28.04 32.96 9.50
N ASN A 657 27.50 34.00 8.85
CA ASN A 657 27.12 33.95 7.43
C ASN A 657 28.37 33.93 6.54
N ARG A 658 28.44 32.96 5.62
CA ARG A 658 29.52 32.83 4.62
C ARG A 658 29.09 33.23 3.20
N GLY A 659 27.80 33.43 2.98
CA GLY A 659 27.22 33.82 1.68
C GLY A 659 26.96 32.67 0.71
N MET A 660 27.30 31.43 1.06
CA MET A 660 27.16 30.24 0.20
C MET A 660 26.48 29.11 0.98
N ALA A 661 25.60 28.33 0.34
CA ALA A 661 24.79 27.34 1.04
C ALA A 661 25.61 26.29 1.80
N ALA A 662 25.12 25.89 2.97
CA ALA A 662 25.65 24.76 3.73
C ALA A 662 24.76 23.51 3.54
N PRO A 663 24.92 22.73 2.45
CA PRO A 663 24.03 21.63 2.12
C PRO A 663 24.16 20.45 3.09
N CYS A 664 25.30 20.30 3.77
CA CYS A 664 25.58 19.16 4.65
C CYS A 664 26.14 19.65 5.97
N VAL A 665 25.61 19.14 7.07
CA VAL A 665 26.09 19.43 8.43
C VAL A 665 26.14 18.11 9.19
N MET A 666 27.20 17.91 9.97
CA MET A 666 27.40 16.72 10.77
C MET A 666 28.04 17.10 12.11
N TYR A 667 27.68 16.35 13.14
CA TYR A 667 28.33 16.37 14.43
C TYR A 667 29.21 15.13 14.57
N VAL A 668 30.44 15.30 15.02
CA VAL A 668 31.39 14.22 15.25
C VAL A 668 31.97 14.36 16.65
N GLN A 669 31.99 13.25 17.38
CA GLN A 669 32.68 13.15 18.66
C GLN A 669 34.01 12.45 18.41
N ASP A 670 35.10 13.19 18.62
CA ASP A 670 36.45 12.64 18.47
C ASP A 670 36.78 11.77 19.70
N ARG A 671 37.62 10.73 19.53
CA ARG A 671 38.04 9.86 20.65
C ARG A 671 38.84 10.63 21.72
N ASP A 672 39.37 11.79 21.36
CA ASP A 672 40.09 12.73 22.23
C ASP A 672 39.17 13.71 23.00
N GLU A 673 37.87 13.41 23.17
CA GLU A 673 36.88 14.21 23.91
C GLU A 673 36.70 15.66 23.39
N ARG A 674 36.95 15.91 22.09
CA ARG A 674 36.65 17.19 21.46
C ARG A 674 35.51 17.06 20.47
N ASP A 675 34.34 17.48 20.90
CA ASP A 675 33.17 17.59 20.04
C ASP A 675 33.46 18.53 18.86
N ALA A 676 33.12 18.09 17.65
CA ALA A 676 33.36 18.82 16.42
C ALA A 676 32.11 18.90 15.55
N ILE A 677 31.93 20.05 14.90
CA ILE A 677 30.92 20.28 13.88
C ILE A 677 31.63 20.39 12.54
N ILE A 678 31.18 19.59 11.58
CA ILE A 678 31.71 19.54 10.23
C ILE A 678 30.60 19.91 9.26
N PHE A 679 30.85 20.84 8.34
CA PHE A 679 29.90 21.20 7.30
C PHE A 679 30.59 21.61 6.01
N SER A 680 29.92 21.41 4.88
CA SER A 680 30.39 21.88 3.58
C SER A 680 29.80 23.23 3.25
N CYS A 681 30.58 24.09 2.58
CA CYS A 681 30.10 25.19 1.76
C CYS A 681 30.86 25.10 0.44
N ASP A 682 30.14 24.77 -0.65
CA ASP A 682 30.72 24.60 -1.98
C ASP A 682 31.82 23.51 -2.01
N ASP A 683 33.05 23.87 -2.40
CA ASP A 683 34.23 23.01 -2.42
C ASP A 683 34.91 22.86 -1.05
N SER A 684 34.55 23.72 -0.10
CA SER A 684 35.25 23.87 1.18
C SER A 684 34.50 23.16 2.30
N ILE A 685 35.22 22.45 3.16
CA ILE A 685 34.70 21.72 4.31
C ILE A 685 35.29 22.32 5.57
N PHE A 686 34.43 22.80 6.46
CA PHE A 686 34.83 23.48 7.69
C PHE A 686 34.68 22.55 8.88
N LYS A 687 35.69 22.51 9.75
CA LYS A 687 35.66 21.84 11.05
C LYS A 687 35.73 22.89 12.17
N TYR A 688 34.78 22.82 13.09
CA TYR A 688 34.71 23.66 14.29
C TYR A 688 34.70 22.76 15.52
N HIS A 689 35.43 23.12 16.56
CA HIS A 689 35.25 22.48 17.87
C HIS A 689 34.18 23.20 18.66
N ILE A 690 33.33 22.43 19.33
CA ILE A 690 32.33 22.93 20.28
C ILE A 690 32.74 22.51 21.68
N ASN A 691 32.82 23.48 22.60
CA ASN A 691 33.08 23.17 24.01
C ASN A 691 31.76 22.87 24.74
N SER A 692 31.84 22.25 25.91
CA SER A 692 30.68 22.01 26.80
C SER A 692 29.89 23.26 27.20
N GLU A 693 30.50 24.46 27.10
CA GLU A 693 29.82 25.76 27.27
C GLU A 693 29.06 26.26 26.01
N GLY A 694 29.05 25.50 24.92
CA GLY A 694 28.43 25.88 23.64
C GLY A 694 29.22 26.92 22.83
N LYS A 695 30.49 27.18 23.18
CA LYS A 695 31.37 28.08 22.41
C LYS A 695 32.00 27.34 21.23
N LEU A 696 31.90 27.94 20.05
CA LEU A 696 32.52 27.45 18.82
C LEU A 696 33.93 28.03 18.66
N SER A 697 34.90 27.15 18.41
CA SER A 697 36.24 27.54 18.00
C SER A 697 36.54 26.95 16.62
N TYR A 698 37.03 27.78 15.71
CA TYR A 698 37.42 27.34 14.38
C TYR A 698 38.64 26.39 14.49
N ALA A 699 38.55 25.21 13.89
CA ALA A 699 39.64 24.24 13.87
C ALA A 699 40.42 24.34 12.55
N GLU A 700 39.77 24.00 11.43
CA GLU A 700 40.42 23.91 10.13
C GLU A 700 39.42 23.94 8.96
N THR A 701 39.96 24.09 7.74
CA THR A 701 39.23 24.00 6.48
C THR A 701 39.94 23.01 5.56
N LEU A 702 39.20 22.04 5.01
CA LEU A 702 39.64 21.11 3.98
C LEU A 702 39.05 21.56 2.63
N PHE A 703 39.79 21.35 1.54
CA PHE A 703 39.35 21.74 0.19
C PHE A 703 39.15 20.51 -0.67
N ASN A 704 37.91 20.26 -1.07
CA ASN A 704 37.57 19.27 -2.07
C ASN A 704 37.72 19.86 -3.49
N LYS A 705 37.72 19.00 -4.51
CA LYS A 705 37.84 19.46 -5.92
C LYS A 705 36.54 19.99 -6.51
N ASP A 706 35.42 19.45 -6.05
CA ASP A 706 34.07 19.74 -6.53
C ASP A 706 33.15 19.98 -5.32
N THR A 707 31.93 20.46 -5.60
CA THR A 707 30.88 20.69 -4.60
C THR A 707 30.57 19.44 -3.78
N CYS A 708 30.65 19.56 -2.45
CA CYS A 708 30.37 18.47 -1.52
C CYS A 708 28.86 18.30 -1.27
N CYS A 709 28.34 17.11 -1.58
CA CYS A 709 26.92 16.76 -1.49
C CYS A 709 26.58 15.90 -0.26
N SER A 710 27.55 15.20 0.34
CA SER A 710 27.39 14.55 1.64
C SER A 710 28.73 14.38 2.36
N ILE A 711 28.68 14.28 3.69
CA ILE A 711 29.84 14.11 4.55
C ILE A 711 29.52 13.00 5.56
N PHE A 712 30.44 12.06 5.74
CA PHE A 712 30.33 10.94 6.69
C PHE A 712 31.62 10.81 7.50
N TYR A 713 31.53 10.22 8.69
CA TYR A 713 32.67 9.95 9.56
C TYR A 713 32.64 8.49 10.00
N ALA A 714 33.70 7.74 9.71
CA ALA A 714 33.84 6.33 10.04
C ALA A 714 35.28 6.05 10.49
N GLU A 715 35.46 5.39 11.65
CA GLU A 715 36.76 4.93 12.16
C GLU A 715 37.93 5.94 12.06
N GLU A 716 37.70 7.22 12.43
CA GLU A 716 38.69 8.32 12.35
C GLU A 716 39.02 8.80 10.92
N GLU A 717 38.33 8.28 9.92
CA GLU A 717 38.38 8.74 8.53
C GLU A 717 37.14 9.58 8.19
N LEU A 718 37.37 10.74 7.58
CA LEU A 718 36.30 11.57 7.04
C LEU A 718 36.08 11.18 5.59
N VAL A 719 34.87 10.82 5.22
CA VAL A 719 34.50 10.47 3.84
C VAL A 719 33.62 11.58 3.29
N THR A 720 34.03 12.17 2.17
CA THR A 720 33.33 13.29 1.55
C THR A 720 32.93 12.89 0.15
N VAL A 721 31.65 13.05 -0.15
CA VAL A 721 31.10 12.70 -1.45
C VAL A 721 30.70 13.98 -2.17
N SER A 722 31.35 14.22 -3.29
CA SER A 722 31.06 15.34 -4.20
C SER A 722 30.24 14.88 -5.40
N ASP A 723 29.79 15.83 -6.22
CA ASP A 723 29.07 15.56 -7.48
C ASP A 723 29.78 14.51 -8.35
N ARG A 724 31.12 14.56 -8.38
CA ARG A 724 31.95 13.76 -9.28
C ARG A 724 32.98 12.89 -8.57
N SER A 725 33.15 12.93 -7.27
CA SER A 725 34.19 12.11 -6.63
C SER A 725 33.88 11.73 -5.19
N ILE A 726 34.35 10.56 -4.78
CA ILE A 726 34.36 10.11 -3.39
C ILE A 726 35.79 10.24 -2.88
N THR A 727 36.00 11.07 -1.86
CA THR A 727 37.32 11.34 -1.29
C THR A 727 37.37 10.96 0.19
N VAL A 728 38.41 10.21 0.56
CA VAL A 728 38.65 9.77 1.93
C VAL A 728 39.84 10.53 2.52
N TRP A 729 39.64 11.06 3.72
CA TRP A 729 40.57 11.91 4.42
C TRP A 729 41.06 11.21 5.68
N LYS A 730 42.39 11.12 5.81
CA LYS A 730 43.06 10.53 6.98
C LYS A 730 44.12 11.49 7.48
N ASN A 731 44.13 11.77 8.79
CA ASN A 731 45.11 12.66 9.43
C ASN A 731 45.32 13.99 8.69
N HIS A 732 44.22 14.68 8.34
CA HIS A 732 44.23 16.01 7.72
C HIS A 732 44.90 16.07 6.32
N LYS A 733 45.13 14.92 5.68
CA LYS A 733 45.55 14.83 4.28
C LYS A 733 44.53 14.02 3.49
N SER A 734 44.24 14.45 2.26
CA SER A 734 43.48 13.64 1.31
C SER A 734 44.32 12.39 1.02
N ASP A 735 43.94 11.26 1.61
CA ASP A 735 44.73 10.03 1.50
C ASP A 735 44.57 9.46 0.09
N LYS A 736 43.32 9.40 -0.42
CA LYS A 736 43.02 8.90 -1.75
C LYS A 736 41.63 9.34 -2.25
N VAL A 737 41.51 9.57 -3.56
CA VAL A 737 40.22 9.64 -4.25
C VAL A 737 39.82 8.20 -4.60
N LEU A 738 38.69 7.71 -4.08
CA LEU A 738 38.20 6.36 -4.32
C LEU A 738 37.71 6.20 -5.76
N GLU A 739 36.96 7.18 -6.26
CA GLU A 739 36.43 7.18 -7.62
C GLU A 739 36.23 8.61 -8.12
N ASN A 740 36.40 8.84 -9.43
CA ASN A 740 35.94 10.04 -10.14
C ASN A 740 34.86 9.63 -11.16
N PHE A 741 33.63 10.06 -10.94
CA PHE A 741 32.53 9.93 -11.87
C PHE A 741 32.68 10.89 -13.05
N ASP A 742 32.35 10.41 -14.26
CA ASP A 742 32.30 11.22 -15.48
C ASP A 742 31.17 12.28 -15.43
N ASP A 743 31.24 13.29 -16.30
CA ASP A 743 30.21 14.36 -16.39
C ASP A 743 28.76 13.87 -16.60
N THR A 744 28.59 12.63 -17.04
CA THR A 744 27.29 11.99 -17.27
C THR A 744 26.71 11.29 -16.03
N LYS A 745 27.53 11.08 -14.98
CA LYS A 745 27.19 10.35 -13.76
C LYS A 745 27.29 11.29 -12.56
N LYS A 746 26.29 12.15 -12.38
CA LYS A 746 26.23 13.03 -11.19
C LYS A 746 25.65 12.28 -10.00
N ASN A 747 26.22 12.48 -8.83
CA ASN A 747 25.64 11.97 -7.58
C ASN A 747 24.28 12.63 -7.30
N ILE A 748 23.29 11.84 -6.88
CA ILE A 748 21.98 12.32 -6.39
C ILE A 748 21.87 12.21 -4.88
N SER A 749 22.17 11.04 -4.31
CA SER A 749 22.08 10.76 -2.88
C SER A 749 23.19 9.79 -2.47
N SER A 750 23.60 9.87 -1.22
CA SER A 750 24.61 8.99 -0.65
C SER A 750 24.33 8.69 0.82
N THR A 751 24.78 7.53 1.29
CA THR A 751 24.73 7.13 2.70
C THR A 751 25.93 6.23 3.03
N ILE A 752 26.21 6.03 4.32
CA ILE A 752 27.23 5.12 4.84
C ILE A 752 26.57 4.09 5.75
N THR A 753 27.05 2.85 5.74
CA THR A 753 26.55 1.83 6.67
C THR A 753 26.90 2.17 8.12
N SER A 754 26.10 1.68 9.06
CA SER A 754 26.22 2.00 10.49
C SER A 754 27.53 1.54 11.14
N ASP A 755 28.16 0.52 10.57
CA ASP A 755 29.49 0.04 10.94
C ASP A 755 30.64 0.84 10.29
N GLY A 756 30.32 1.73 9.34
CA GLY A 756 31.30 2.50 8.60
C GLY A 756 32.07 1.70 7.54
N GLN A 757 31.66 0.47 7.21
CA GLN A 757 32.40 -0.38 6.28
C GLN A 757 32.10 -0.05 4.80
N TYR A 758 30.84 0.29 4.48
CA TYR A 758 30.39 0.49 3.11
C TYR A 758 29.83 1.88 2.86
N VAL A 759 30.17 2.46 1.70
CA VAL A 759 29.59 3.72 1.20
C VAL A 759 28.68 3.42 0.03
N VAL A 760 27.45 3.91 0.11
CA VAL A 760 26.43 3.72 -0.92
C VAL A 760 26.14 5.05 -1.62
N VAL A 761 26.19 5.07 -2.95
CA VAL A 761 25.99 6.26 -3.78
C VAL A 761 25.00 5.98 -4.90
N SER A 762 24.00 6.84 -5.09
CA SER A 762 23.14 6.83 -6.27
C SER A 762 23.53 7.90 -7.29
N THR A 763 23.39 7.57 -8.58
CA THR A 763 23.73 8.49 -9.68
C THR A 763 22.54 8.88 -10.53
N SER A 764 22.74 9.90 -11.38
CA SER A 764 21.78 10.37 -12.39
C SER A 764 21.38 9.35 -13.44
N GLN A 765 22.06 8.21 -13.52
CA GLN A 765 21.73 7.12 -14.44
C GLN A 765 20.81 6.07 -13.79
N SER A 766 20.24 6.36 -12.62
CA SER A 766 19.44 5.41 -11.81
C SER A 766 20.24 4.20 -11.31
N THR A 767 21.57 4.26 -11.32
CA THR A 767 22.44 3.20 -10.77
C THR A 767 22.86 3.52 -9.33
N VAL A 768 22.96 2.49 -8.51
CA VAL A 768 23.44 2.52 -7.12
C VAL A 768 24.75 1.76 -7.04
N TYR A 769 25.79 2.42 -6.51
CA TYR A 769 27.13 1.88 -6.28
C TYR A 769 27.35 1.67 -4.79
N ILE A 770 27.92 0.53 -4.42
CA ILE A 770 28.32 0.20 -3.04
C ILE A 770 29.82 -0.03 -3.03
N TRP A 771 30.55 0.78 -2.27
CA TRP A 771 32.01 0.75 -2.15
C TRP A 771 32.42 0.25 -0.78
N ASP A 772 33.40 -0.63 -0.73
CA ASP A 772 34.06 -1.05 0.51
C ASP A 772 35.18 -0.05 0.86
N LEU A 773 35.12 0.52 2.07
CA LEU A 773 36.09 1.51 2.55
C LEU A 773 37.42 0.90 2.99
N GLU A 774 37.41 -0.32 3.54
CA GLU A 774 38.63 -1.03 3.95
C GLU A 774 39.42 -1.49 2.72
N GLU A 775 38.75 -2.17 1.79
CA GLU A 775 39.37 -2.68 0.57
C GLU A 775 39.58 -1.60 -0.50
N LYS A 776 38.86 -0.48 -0.38
CA LYS A 776 38.86 0.62 -1.36
C LYS A 776 38.49 0.14 -2.77
N LYS A 777 37.49 -0.75 -2.87
CA LYS A 777 36.98 -1.35 -4.13
C LYS A 777 35.46 -1.26 -4.23
N LEU A 778 34.96 -1.32 -5.46
CA LEU A 778 33.53 -1.45 -5.72
C LEU A 778 33.08 -2.87 -5.35
N LEU A 779 32.13 -2.96 -4.42
CA LEU A 779 31.51 -4.22 -3.99
C LEU A 779 30.35 -4.59 -4.92
N MET A 780 29.46 -3.64 -5.21
CA MET A 780 28.22 -3.89 -5.95
C MET A 780 27.80 -2.68 -6.80
N GLU A 781 27.33 -2.95 -8.01
CA GLU A 781 26.64 -1.99 -8.89
C GLU A 781 25.32 -2.59 -9.35
N PHE A 782 24.22 -1.84 -9.20
CA PHE A 782 22.95 -2.24 -9.79
C PHE A 782 22.09 -1.05 -10.22
N GLU A 783 21.28 -1.26 -11.28
CA GLU A 783 20.29 -0.32 -11.78
C GLU A 783 18.99 -0.39 -10.96
N ASN A 784 18.58 0.74 -10.41
CA ASN A 784 17.32 0.91 -9.68
C ASN A 784 16.17 1.25 -10.64
N ARG A 785 14.94 0.90 -10.26
CA ARG A 785 13.73 1.26 -11.00
C ARG A 785 13.36 2.73 -10.80
N GLY A 786 14.08 3.60 -11.50
CA GLY A 786 13.94 5.06 -11.41
C GLY A 786 15.05 5.70 -10.58
N LEU A 787 15.02 7.03 -10.51
CA LEU A 787 16.06 7.80 -9.85
C LEU A 787 15.93 7.63 -8.34
N ALA A 788 16.96 7.04 -7.71
CA ALA A 788 17.05 6.90 -6.26
C ALA A 788 17.30 8.28 -5.62
N LYS A 789 16.21 8.91 -5.16
CA LYS A 789 16.19 10.25 -4.55
C LYS A 789 16.67 10.24 -3.09
N SER A 790 16.50 9.13 -2.39
CA SER A 790 16.95 8.98 -1.01
C SER A 790 17.49 7.58 -0.78
N LEU A 791 18.55 7.50 0.02
CA LEU A 791 19.19 6.27 0.46
C LEU A 791 19.34 6.30 1.97
N ASP A 792 19.08 5.17 2.61
CA ASP A 792 19.36 4.97 4.04
C ASP A 792 19.73 3.51 4.31
N THR A 793 20.49 3.25 5.36
CA THR A 793 20.99 1.90 5.69
C THR A 793 20.75 1.56 7.14
N PHE A 794 20.42 0.30 7.40
CA PHE A 794 20.20 -0.25 8.74
C PHE A 794 20.97 -1.56 8.89
N TYR A 795 21.62 -1.80 10.03
CA TYR A 795 22.23 -3.10 10.30
C TYR A 795 21.27 -4.00 11.07
N ASP A 796 20.85 -5.10 10.44
CA ASP A 796 19.98 -6.10 11.06
C ASP A 796 20.84 -7.07 11.88
N GLU A 797 20.90 -6.86 13.20
CA GLU A 797 21.67 -7.69 14.14
C GLU A 797 21.20 -9.15 14.15
N ASP A 798 19.90 -9.41 13.91
CA ASP A 798 19.34 -10.76 13.95
C ASP A 798 19.82 -11.62 12.78
N LYS A 799 20.01 -10.99 11.62
CA LYS A 799 20.46 -11.66 10.39
C LYS A 799 21.94 -11.45 10.09
N SER A 800 22.62 -10.55 10.80
CA SER A 800 24.00 -10.10 10.54
C SER A 800 24.19 -9.57 9.12
N VAL A 801 23.26 -8.75 8.63
CA VAL A 801 23.24 -8.22 7.25
C VAL A 801 22.82 -6.76 7.26
N HIS A 802 23.44 -5.92 6.41
CA HIS A 802 22.95 -4.55 6.23
C HIS A 802 21.75 -4.54 5.28
N VAL A 803 20.73 -3.77 5.63
CA VAL A 803 19.55 -3.50 4.82
C VAL A 803 19.65 -2.07 4.28
N LEU A 804 19.55 -1.94 2.96
CA LEU A 804 19.54 -0.69 2.22
C LEU A 804 18.10 -0.33 1.85
N LEU A 805 17.66 0.87 2.21
CA LEU A 805 16.41 1.48 1.80
C LEU A 805 16.65 2.47 0.66
N ILE A 806 15.86 2.34 -0.40
CA ILE A 806 15.95 3.16 -1.61
C ILE A 806 14.58 3.79 -1.87
N GLY A 807 14.51 5.11 -1.82
CA GLY A 807 13.34 5.89 -2.24
C GLY A 807 13.48 6.35 -3.68
N SER A 808 12.61 5.86 -4.57
CA SER A 808 12.61 6.20 -6.00
C SER A 808 11.59 7.29 -6.35
N ASP A 809 11.87 8.02 -7.43
CA ASP A 809 10.97 8.99 -8.04
C ASP A 809 9.70 8.39 -8.68
N ARG A 810 9.64 7.06 -8.82
CA ARG A 810 8.47 6.30 -9.35
C ARG A 810 7.50 5.81 -8.27
N ASN A 811 7.54 6.41 -7.09
CA ASN A 811 6.70 6.07 -5.94
C ASN A 811 6.94 4.63 -5.47
N THR A 812 8.17 4.16 -5.61
CA THR A 812 8.60 2.85 -5.14
C THR A 812 9.61 3.01 -4.02
N LEU A 813 9.36 2.36 -2.89
CA LEU A 813 10.38 2.05 -1.90
C LEU A 813 10.93 0.66 -2.21
N GLN A 814 12.25 0.52 -2.21
CA GLN A 814 12.93 -0.75 -2.36
C GLN A 814 13.83 -1.00 -1.15
N LEU A 815 13.73 -2.20 -0.59
CA LEU A 815 14.60 -2.69 0.47
C LEU A 815 15.50 -3.77 -0.11
N CYS A 816 16.81 -3.64 0.08
CA CYS A 816 17.82 -4.56 -0.43
C CYS A 816 18.74 -5.02 0.70
N HIS A 817 19.06 -6.31 0.75
CA HIS A 817 20.09 -6.81 1.66
C HIS A 817 21.50 -6.67 1.03
N ILE A 818 22.42 -5.98 1.72
CA ILE A 818 23.84 -5.91 1.37
C ILE A 818 24.53 -7.08 2.06
N GLN A 819 24.78 -8.15 1.31
CA GLN A 819 25.66 -9.23 1.74
C GLN A 819 26.96 -9.15 0.95
N PRO A 820 28.14 -9.39 1.58
CA PRO A 820 29.37 -9.62 0.85
C PRO A 820 29.23 -10.93 0.07
N TYR A 821 28.86 -10.83 -1.20
CA TYR A 821 28.76 -11.97 -2.09
C TYR A 821 29.97 -11.97 -3.04
N ASN A 822 30.79 -13.01 -2.92
CA ASN A 822 31.77 -13.36 -3.95
C ASN A 822 31.00 -13.76 -5.22
N ASP A 823 31.44 -13.19 -6.35
CA ASP A 823 31.06 -13.54 -7.71
C ASP A 823 29.56 -13.34 -8.05
N ARG A 824 29.16 -12.08 -8.25
CA ARG A 824 28.13 -11.77 -9.25
C ARG A 824 28.76 -11.17 -10.49
N GLU A 825 28.43 -11.79 -11.61
CA GLU A 825 28.66 -11.31 -12.96
C GLU A 825 28.07 -9.89 -13.13
N PRO A 826 28.77 -8.98 -13.83
CA PRO A 826 28.35 -7.58 -13.99
C PRO A 826 26.95 -7.49 -14.59
N GLN A 827 26.14 -6.55 -14.09
CA GLN A 827 24.86 -6.22 -14.72
C GLN A 827 25.09 -5.85 -16.17
N VAL A 828 24.59 -6.69 -17.06
CA VAL A 828 24.72 -6.55 -18.50
C VAL A 828 23.64 -5.58 -18.98
N ASP A 829 24.02 -4.53 -19.70
CA ASP A 829 23.14 -3.71 -20.54
C ASP A 829 22.08 -4.61 -21.21
N ALA A 830 20.79 -4.21 -21.14
CA ALA A 830 19.60 -4.91 -21.64
C ALA A 830 19.90 -6.28 -22.32
N PRO A 831 19.54 -7.42 -21.70
CA PRO A 831 20.03 -8.72 -22.12
C PRO A 831 19.75 -8.97 -23.60
N VAL A 832 20.82 -9.16 -24.39
CA VAL A 832 20.67 -9.54 -25.80
C VAL A 832 20.04 -10.92 -25.83
N PHE A 833 18.80 -10.96 -26.31
CA PHE A 833 17.92 -12.11 -26.19
C PHE A 833 17.21 -12.40 -27.51
N ALA A 834 17.06 -13.69 -27.83
CA ALA A 834 16.16 -14.16 -28.87
C ALA A 834 15.37 -15.38 -28.38
N SER A 835 14.17 -15.57 -28.92
CA SER A 835 13.36 -16.76 -28.68
C SER A 835 12.87 -17.37 -29.99
N HIS A 836 12.71 -18.69 -30.00
CA HIS A 836 12.08 -19.41 -31.09
C HIS A 836 11.29 -20.61 -30.56
N TRP A 837 10.07 -20.80 -31.02
CA TRP A 837 9.22 -21.90 -30.57
C TRP A 837 9.34 -23.10 -31.51
N LYS A 838 9.85 -24.22 -30.99
CA LYS A 838 9.82 -25.51 -31.69
C LYS A 838 8.69 -26.35 -31.11
N ARG A 839 7.53 -26.36 -31.78
CA ARG A 839 6.27 -26.95 -31.26
C ARG A 839 5.87 -26.32 -29.92
N LYS A 840 6.00 -27.06 -28.80
CA LYS A 840 5.65 -26.65 -27.43
C LYS A 840 6.86 -26.32 -26.56
N SER A 841 8.08 -26.60 -27.00
CA SER A 841 9.30 -26.27 -26.25
C SER A 841 9.89 -24.95 -26.76
N PRO A 842 10.04 -23.93 -25.90
CA PRO A 842 10.73 -22.71 -26.29
C PRO A 842 12.24 -22.95 -26.33
N LEU A 843 12.88 -22.50 -27.40
CA LEU A 843 14.32 -22.30 -27.48
C LEU A 843 14.61 -20.85 -27.17
N THR A 844 15.54 -20.60 -26.26
CA THR A 844 15.99 -19.26 -25.89
C THR A 844 17.49 -19.13 -26.07
N ALA A 845 17.93 -17.97 -26.55
CA ALA A 845 19.33 -17.60 -26.65
C ALA A 845 19.55 -16.35 -25.80
N ILE A 846 20.46 -16.43 -24.83
CA ILE A 846 20.78 -15.36 -23.88
C ILE A 846 22.28 -15.09 -23.94
N ARG A 847 22.68 -13.83 -24.02
CA ARG A 847 24.08 -13.41 -23.83
C ARG A 847 24.42 -13.36 -22.34
N ASN A 848 25.40 -14.14 -21.89
CA ASN A 848 25.91 -14.09 -20.51
C ASN A 848 26.91 -12.92 -20.31
N ALA A 849 27.39 -12.68 -19.08
CA ALA A 849 28.33 -11.59 -18.82
C ALA A 849 29.71 -11.80 -19.46
N GLU A 850 30.10 -13.05 -19.70
CA GLU A 850 31.30 -13.38 -20.48
C GLU A 850 31.14 -13.13 -21.98
N ASN A 851 30.00 -12.57 -22.42
CA ASN A 851 29.67 -12.23 -23.81
C ASN A 851 29.47 -13.47 -24.72
N ARG A 852 29.26 -14.66 -24.14
CA ARG A 852 28.87 -15.89 -24.83
C ARG A 852 27.36 -15.97 -24.98
N ILE A 853 26.89 -16.67 -26.01
CA ILE A 853 25.46 -16.91 -26.22
C ILE A 853 25.15 -18.32 -25.73
N GLN A 854 24.40 -18.40 -24.64
CA GLN A 854 23.88 -19.64 -24.07
C GLN A 854 22.49 -19.94 -24.62
N ILE A 855 22.27 -21.20 -24.98
CA ILE A 855 21.06 -21.64 -25.65
C ILE A 855 20.34 -22.64 -24.76
N PHE A 856 19.10 -22.35 -24.40
CA PHE A 856 18.29 -23.19 -23.53
C PHE A 856 17.09 -23.75 -24.28
N SER A 857 16.68 -24.96 -23.91
CA SER A 857 15.38 -25.55 -24.25
C SER A 857 14.59 -25.68 -22.95
N GLY A 858 13.61 -24.79 -22.75
CA GLY A 858 13.05 -24.60 -21.42
C GLY A 858 14.10 -24.02 -20.46
N TYR A 859 14.36 -24.72 -19.35
CA TYR A 859 15.41 -24.36 -18.37
C TYR A 859 16.71 -25.14 -18.56
N VAL A 860 16.78 -26.08 -19.51
CA VAL A 860 17.96 -26.92 -19.72
C VAL A 860 18.85 -26.30 -20.79
N GLN A 861 20.11 -26.04 -20.45
CA GLN A 861 21.11 -25.55 -21.41
C GLN A 861 21.43 -26.66 -22.43
N VAL A 862 21.28 -26.35 -23.71
CA VAL A 862 21.51 -27.27 -24.84
C VAL A 862 22.89 -27.06 -25.45
N SER A 863 23.32 -25.80 -25.59
CA SER A 863 24.59 -25.44 -26.21
C SER A 863 25.04 -24.04 -25.81
N GLU A 864 26.31 -23.73 -26.09
CA GLU A 864 26.94 -22.44 -25.84
C GLU A 864 27.90 -22.11 -27.00
N THR A 865 28.01 -20.84 -27.37
CA THR A 865 28.96 -20.36 -28.39
C THR A 865 30.36 -20.17 -27.80
N GLU A 866 31.37 -20.12 -28.67
CA GLU A 866 32.70 -19.66 -28.25
C GLU A 866 32.65 -18.18 -27.83
N GLN A 867 33.60 -17.76 -26.99
CA GLN A 867 33.67 -16.37 -26.53
C GLN A 867 34.10 -15.46 -27.68
N PRO A 868 33.26 -14.51 -28.12
CA PRO A 868 33.63 -13.59 -29.18
C PRO A 868 34.56 -12.50 -28.64
N ASN A 869 35.56 -12.11 -29.45
CA ASN A 869 36.57 -11.10 -29.10
C ASN A 869 35.99 -9.70 -28.83
N THR A 870 34.74 -9.45 -29.23
CA THR A 870 34.08 -8.15 -29.12
C THR A 870 32.63 -8.34 -28.72
N LEU A 871 31.99 -7.31 -28.15
CA LEU A 871 30.62 -7.38 -27.62
C LEU A 871 29.60 -7.82 -28.70
N VAL A 872 28.74 -8.78 -28.36
CA VAL A 872 27.57 -9.17 -29.17
C VAL A 872 26.49 -8.10 -29.01
N THR A 873 26.02 -7.50 -30.10
CA THR A 873 25.04 -6.40 -30.07
C THR A 873 23.61 -6.88 -30.30
N CYS A 874 23.41 -7.93 -31.09
CA CYS A 874 22.09 -8.45 -31.44
C CYS A 874 22.16 -9.95 -31.78
N VAL A 875 21.07 -10.68 -31.52
CA VAL A 875 20.93 -12.13 -31.76
C VAL A 875 19.57 -12.42 -32.38
N CYS A 876 19.51 -13.35 -33.33
CA CYS A 876 18.28 -13.81 -33.95
C CYS A 876 18.35 -15.31 -34.26
N PHE A 877 17.22 -16.03 -34.14
CA PHE A 877 17.12 -17.41 -34.60
C PHE A 877 16.80 -17.46 -36.10
N SER A 878 17.35 -18.47 -36.76
CA SER A 878 16.88 -18.85 -38.10
C SER A 878 15.41 -19.29 -38.06
N PRO A 879 14.63 -19.14 -39.17
CA PRO A 879 13.23 -19.56 -39.23
C PRO A 879 12.99 -21.05 -38.93
N CYS A 880 13.99 -21.90 -39.12
CA CYS A 880 13.93 -23.32 -38.80
C CYS A 880 14.36 -23.68 -37.37
N GLY A 881 14.85 -22.69 -36.59
CA GLY A 881 15.28 -22.86 -35.21
C GLY A 881 16.54 -23.70 -35.00
N ASN A 882 17.28 -24.05 -36.06
CA ASN A 882 18.49 -24.88 -35.97
C ASN A 882 19.80 -24.07 -35.94
N ASN A 883 19.77 -22.85 -36.49
CA ASN A 883 20.90 -21.92 -36.50
C ASN A 883 20.54 -20.64 -35.73
N ILE A 884 21.54 -20.01 -35.14
CA ILE A 884 21.49 -18.68 -34.53
C ILE A 884 22.43 -17.77 -35.31
N VAL A 885 22.01 -16.54 -35.55
CA VAL A 885 22.83 -15.50 -36.19
C VAL A 885 22.95 -14.35 -35.22
N TYR A 886 24.16 -13.82 -35.06
CA TYR A 886 24.43 -12.74 -34.13
C TYR A 886 25.43 -11.73 -34.71
N GLY A 887 25.25 -10.47 -34.33
CA GLY A 887 26.09 -9.35 -34.75
C GLY A 887 27.03 -8.88 -33.64
N LEU A 888 28.20 -8.39 -34.03
CA LEU A 888 29.25 -7.89 -33.14
C LEU A 888 29.43 -6.37 -33.29
N ILE A 889 29.93 -5.73 -32.23
CA ILE A 889 30.17 -4.27 -32.21
C ILE A 889 31.23 -3.83 -33.22
N ASN A 890 32.13 -4.75 -33.61
CA ASN A 890 33.11 -4.49 -34.65
C ASN A 890 32.50 -4.47 -36.07
N GLY A 891 31.22 -4.84 -36.23
CA GLY A 891 30.52 -4.94 -37.52
C GLY A 891 30.50 -6.34 -38.13
N GLU A 892 31.11 -7.33 -37.48
CA GLU A 892 31.14 -8.73 -37.93
C GLU A 892 29.81 -9.44 -37.62
N ILE A 893 29.39 -10.36 -38.49
CA ILE A 893 28.17 -11.18 -38.31
C ILE A 893 28.56 -12.65 -38.34
N ARG A 894 28.10 -13.41 -37.34
CA ARG A 894 28.40 -14.83 -37.20
C ARG A 894 27.14 -15.67 -37.15
N MET A 895 27.24 -16.91 -37.62
CA MET A 895 26.20 -17.93 -37.54
C MET A 895 26.72 -19.13 -36.77
N PHE A 896 25.94 -19.57 -35.79
CA PHE A 896 26.20 -20.75 -34.99
C PHE A 896 25.12 -21.81 -35.22
N ASN A 897 25.53 -23.04 -35.53
CA ASN A 897 24.60 -24.16 -35.68
C ASN A 897 24.47 -24.91 -34.35
N ILE A 898 23.25 -24.99 -33.82
CA ILE A 898 22.95 -25.53 -32.49
C ILE A 898 23.26 -27.03 -32.41
N LYS A 899 22.98 -27.79 -33.47
CA LYS A 899 23.19 -29.25 -33.51
C LYS A 899 24.65 -29.63 -33.69
N THR A 900 25.36 -28.95 -34.60
CA THR A 900 26.75 -29.28 -34.95
C THR A 900 27.78 -28.56 -34.08
N LYS A 901 27.37 -27.55 -33.30
CA LYS A 901 28.22 -26.68 -32.48
C LYS A 901 29.33 -25.99 -33.28
N LYS A 902 29.09 -25.76 -34.57
CA LYS A 902 30.03 -25.07 -35.47
C LYS A 902 29.62 -23.63 -35.68
N GLU A 903 30.62 -22.75 -35.66
CA GLU A 903 30.48 -21.31 -35.92
C GLU A 903 31.08 -20.95 -37.30
N VAL A 904 30.39 -20.07 -38.02
CA VAL A 904 30.79 -19.58 -39.34
C VAL A 904 30.58 -18.07 -39.40
N THR A 905 31.64 -17.31 -39.73
CA THR A 905 31.52 -15.87 -40.01
C THR A 905 30.83 -15.65 -41.35
N ILE A 906 29.73 -14.89 -41.34
CA ILE A 906 28.93 -14.56 -42.53
C ILE A 906 29.47 -13.30 -43.21
N GLU A 907 29.80 -12.26 -42.45
CA GLU A 907 30.24 -10.95 -42.96
C GLU A 907 31.37 -10.37 -42.10
N GLU A 908 32.39 -9.84 -42.78
CA GLU A 908 33.53 -9.17 -42.17
C GLU A 908 33.20 -7.71 -41.77
N PRO A 909 33.89 -7.15 -40.77
CA PRO A 909 33.60 -5.82 -40.24
C PRO A 909 33.77 -4.71 -41.28
N LEU A 910 32.71 -3.92 -41.47
CA LEU A 910 32.72 -2.78 -42.39
C LEU A 910 33.56 -1.63 -41.86
N THR A 911 34.52 -1.19 -42.67
CA THR A 911 35.32 0.01 -42.40
C THR A 911 34.96 1.10 -43.40
N THR A 912 34.57 2.28 -42.91
CA THR A 912 34.54 3.51 -43.71
C THR A 912 35.38 4.56 -43.01
N ASN A 913 36.33 5.18 -43.73
CA ASN A 913 37.28 6.15 -43.15
C ASN A 913 38.04 5.61 -41.92
N GLY A 914 38.31 4.30 -41.88
CA GLY A 914 39.03 3.65 -40.77
C GLY A 914 38.18 3.36 -39.52
N GLN A 915 36.92 3.79 -39.46
CA GLN A 915 35.99 3.49 -38.37
C GLN A 915 35.17 2.24 -38.69
N LYS A 916 35.09 1.32 -37.73
CA LYS A 916 34.27 0.10 -37.78
C LYS A 916 32.87 0.43 -37.29
N HIS A 917 31.83 0.01 -38.03
CA HIS A 917 30.44 0.33 -37.68
C HIS A 917 29.72 -0.85 -37.01
N PRO A 918 29.24 -0.71 -35.77
CA PRO A 918 28.52 -1.78 -35.08
C PRO A 918 27.20 -2.14 -35.77
N VAL A 919 26.86 -3.44 -35.71
CA VAL A 919 25.56 -3.96 -36.14
C VAL A 919 24.52 -3.62 -35.07
N ASN A 920 23.47 -2.89 -35.44
CA ASN A 920 22.39 -2.50 -34.50
C ASN A 920 21.10 -3.29 -34.69
N TYR A 921 20.85 -3.77 -35.91
CA TYR A 921 19.64 -4.52 -36.23
C TYR A 921 20.02 -5.71 -37.10
N LEU A 922 19.48 -6.88 -36.74
CA LEU A 922 19.70 -8.13 -37.45
C LEU A 922 18.41 -8.95 -37.46
N HIS A 923 17.93 -9.27 -38.66
CA HIS A 923 16.77 -10.15 -38.85
C HIS A 923 17.05 -11.21 -39.92
N CYS A 924 16.71 -12.45 -39.62
CA CYS A 924 16.89 -13.59 -40.53
C CYS A 924 15.57 -13.96 -41.20
N TYR A 925 15.59 -14.23 -42.50
CA TYR A 925 14.43 -14.69 -43.24
C TYR A 925 14.80 -15.85 -44.18
N ASP A 926 13.81 -16.65 -44.54
CA ASP A 926 13.94 -17.70 -45.55
C ASP A 926 13.39 -17.16 -46.88
N PRO A 927 14.25 -16.82 -47.85
CA PRO A 927 13.82 -16.29 -49.15
C PRO A 927 12.98 -17.29 -49.96
N SER A 928 13.06 -18.59 -49.67
CA SER A 928 12.33 -19.61 -50.43
C SER A 928 10.86 -19.76 -50.02
N GLY A 929 10.46 -19.21 -48.86
CA GLY A 929 9.10 -19.36 -48.30
C GLY A 929 8.64 -20.81 -48.08
N LEU A 930 9.52 -21.79 -48.28
CA LEU A 930 9.18 -23.20 -48.40
C LEU A 930 9.21 -23.90 -47.04
N LEU A 931 10.02 -23.40 -46.09
CA LEU A 931 10.05 -23.88 -44.71
C LEU A 931 8.82 -23.42 -43.91
N THR A 932 8.35 -22.19 -44.12
CA THR A 932 7.14 -21.65 -43.48
C THR A 932 5.85 -22.28 -44.02
N ALA A 933 5.84 -22.84 -45.23
CA ALA A 933 4.70 -23.59 -45.77
C ALA A 933 4.74 -25.09 -45.39
N ARG A 934 5.92 -25.71 -45.33
CA ARG A 934 6.07 -27.16 -45.03
C ARG A 934 6.08 -27.50 -43.53
N SER A 935 6.42 -26.57 -42.64
CA SER A 935 6.31 -26.80 -41.19
C SER A 935 4.86 -26.99 -40.73
N TYR A 936 3.89 -26.51 -41.52
CA TYR A 936 2.46 -26.67 -41.24
C TYR A 936 1.88 -27.98 -41.75
N SER A 937 2.53 -28.68 -42.71
CA SER A 937 1.84 -29.71 -43.49
C SER A 937 2.36 -31.13 -43.38
N ASN A 938 3.52 -31.44 -42.79
CA ASN A 938 3.93 -32.85 -42.61
C ASN A 938 4.90 -33.10 -41.44
N GLY A 939 4.59 -34.14 -40.67
CA GLY A 939 5.50 -34.74 -39.69
C GLY A 939 6.64 -35.51 -40.38
N SER A 940 7.81 -35.52 -39.75
CA SER A 940 9.08 -36.15 -40.19
C SER A 940 9.86 -35.41 -41.28
N THR A 941 10.69 -34.46 -40.86
CA THR A 941 11.89 -34.06 -41.60
C THR A 941 13.05 -33.86 -40.62
N ASP A 942 13.43 -34.92 -39.91
CA ASP A 942 14.66 -34.95 -39.10
C ASP A 942 15.89 -35.45 -39.88
N SER A 943 15.74 -35.74 -41.19
CA SER A 943 16.81 -36.28 -42.03
C SER A 943 16.91 -35.61 -43.41
N LEU A 944 17.03 -34.29 -43.45
CA LEU A 944 17.44 -33.57 -44.67
C LEU A 944 18.73 -32.81 -44.38
N ASP A 945 19.79 -33.16 -45.10
CA ASP A 945 21.09 -32.49 -45.06
C ASP A 945 20.93 -31.02 -45.43
N LEU A 946 21.20 -30.15 -44.44
CA LEU A 946 21.03 -28.70 -44.46
C LEU A 946 22.09 -27.96 -45.30
N LYS A 947 22.79 -28.63 -46.24
CA LYS A 947 23.88 -28.01 -47.00
C LYS A 947 23.43 -27.01 -48.07
N ASP A 948 22.14 -26.98 -48.43
CA ASP A 948 21.64 -26.19 -49.57
C ASP A 948 20.62 -25.09 -49.23
N PHE A 949 20.33 -24.79 -47.97
CA PHE A 949 19.42 -23.70 -47.61
C PHE A 949 20.17 -22.40 -47.32
N LYS A 950 20.15 -21.47 -48.28
CA LYS A 950 20.75 -20.13 -48.19
C LYS A 950 19.84 -19.22 -47.36
N LEU A 951 20.26 -18.90 -46.13
CA LEU A 951 19.57 -17.95 -45.27
C LEU A 951 19.79 -16.51 -45.77
N GLY A 952 18.71 -15.73 -45.85
CA GLY A 952 18.78 -14.29 -46.07
C GLY A 952 18.91 -13.55 -44.74
N CYS A 953 19.71 -12.48 -44.69
CA CYS A 953 19.82 -11.61 -43.52
C CYS A 953 19.64 -10.14 -43.89
N ILE A 954 18.98 -9.39 -43.00
CA ILE A 954 18.81 -7.94 -43.08
C ILE A 954 19.62 -7.33 -41.95
N VAL A 955 20.50 -6.39 -42.29
CA VAL A 955 21.50 -5.82 -41.39
C VAL A 955 21.45 -4.30 -41.45
N SER A 956 21.45 -3.63 -40.31
CA SER A 956 21.67 -2.19 -40.20
C SER A 956 22.90 -1.90 -39.34
N HIS A 957 23.77 -1.00 -39.83
CA HIS A 957 24.95 -0.51 -39.10
C HIS A 957 24.73 0.91 -38.57
N THR A 958 25.33 1.27 -37.44
CA THR A 958 25.29 2.67 -36.94
C THR A 958 26.06 3.62 -37.86
N GLY A 959 25.68 4.90 -37.85
CA GLY A 959 26.44 5.98 -38.52
C GLY A 959 26.31 6.04 -40.04
N ASN A 960 25.90 4.95 -40.69
CA ASN A 960 25.54 4.93 -42.09
C ASN A 960 24.05 4.59 -42.17
N SER A 961 23.28 5.47 -42.79
CA SER A 961 21.90 5.26 -43.21
C SER A 961 21.86 4.13 -44.24
N LEU A 962 22.33 2.91 -43.96
CA LEU A 962 22.70 1.92 -44.96
C LEU A 962 22.21 0.55 -44.51
N LEU A 963 21.01 0.19 -44.98
CA LEU A 963 20.39 -1.10 -44.73
C LEU A 963 20.89 -2.09 -45.79
N ARG A 964 21.41 -3.24 -45.34
CA ARG A 964 21.89 -4.30 -46.22
C ARG A 964 20.95 -5.48 -46.20
N ILE A 965 20.47 -5.88 -47.37
CA ILE A 965 19.71 -7.11 -47.55
C ILE A 965 20.63 -8.08 -48.28
N ARG A 966 20.97 -9.18 -47.62
CA ARG A 966 21.70 -10.28 -48.24
C ARG A 966 20.70 -11.35 -48.65
N ASN A 967 20.69 -11.65 -49.95
CA ASN A 967 20.04 -12.81 -50.52
C ASN A 967 21.08 -13.52 -51.42
N GLU A 968 21.46 -14.73 -51.06
CA GLU A 968 22.55 -15.48 -51.70
C GLU A 968 23.92 -14.74 -51.70
N GLU A 969 24.41 -14.33 -52.88
CA GLU A 969 25.65 -13.57 -53.13
C GLU A 969 25.42 -12.07 -53.35
N LYS A 970 24.16 -11.63 -53.42
CA LYS A 970 23.83 -10.23 -53.69
C LYS A 970 23.64 -9.47 -52.39
N ILE A 971 24.39 -8.37 -52.26
CA ILE A 971 24.27 -7.41 -51.17
C ILE A 971 23.61 -6.16 -51.74
N PHE A 972 22.37 -5.90 -51.35
CA PHE A 972 21.70 -4.65 -51.66
C PHE A 972 22.05 -3.61 -50.61
N LYS A 973 22.38 -2.38 -51.02
CA LYS A 973 22.66 -1.26 -50.12
C LYS A 973 21.58 -0.20 -50.31
N LEU A 974 20.82 0.07 -49.25
CA LEU A 974 19.73 1.03 -49.26
C LEU A 974 20.06 2.20 -48.35
N HIS A 975 20.00 3.43 -48.88
CA HIS A 975 20.24 4.62 -48.08
C HIS A 975 19.00 5.03 -47.27
N VAL A 976 18.83 4.53 -46.04
CA VAL A 976 17.65 4.78 -45.20
C VAL A 976 18.06 5.02 -43.75
N VAL A 977 17.48 6.05 -43.12
CA VAL A 977 17.85 6.46 -41.75
C VAL A 977 16.97 5.76 -40.72
N ASN A 978 17.51 4.77 -40.00
CA ASN A 978 16.80 3.99 -38.97
C ASN A 978 15.40 3.48 -39.39
N PRO A 979 15.27 2.72 -40.49
CA PRO A 979 13.97 2.29 -40.99
C PRO A 979 13.29 1.23 -40.11
N LEU A 980 11.97 1.31 -40.03
CA LEU A 980 11.13 0.18 -39.63
C LEU A 980 10.94 -0.74 -40.84
N VAL A 981 11.22 -2.02 -40.66
CA VAL A 981 11.19 -3.03 -41.74
C VAL A 981 10.01 -3.96 -41.54
N PHE A 982 9.15 -4.07 -42.55
CA PHE A 982 8.01 -5.00 -42.58
C PHE A 982 8.17 -5.98 -43.73
N TYR A 983 7.81 -7.25 -43.48
CA TYR A 983 7.91 -8.32 -44.45
C TYR A 983 6.53 -8.68 -45.02
N ALA A 984 6.39 -8.63 -46.34
CA ALA A 984 5.18 -8.99 -47.08
C ALA A 984 5.51 -10.03 -48.17
N PHE A 985 5.58 -11.30 -47.77
CA PHE A 985 5.90 -12.44 -48.64
C PHE A 985 7.27 -12.39 -49.33
N THR A 986 7.42 -11.70 -50.46
CA THR A 986 8.68 -11.53 -51.21
C THR A 986 9.15 -10.07 -51.22
N ASP A 987 8.31 -9.17 -50.72
CA ASP A 987 8.54 -7.74 -50.70
C ASP A 987 8.83 -7.25 -49.27
N LEU A 988 9.77 -6.33 -49.15
CA LEU A 988 10.15 -5.63 -47.92
C LEU A 988 9.61 -4.21 -47.98
N ILE A 989 8.76 -3.84 -47.03
CA ILE A 989 8.28 -2.46 -46.87
C ILE A 989 9.16 -1.79 -45.82
N LEU A 990 9.81 -0.71 -46.22
CA LEU A 990 10.72 0.09 -45.41
C LEU A 990 10.06 1.44 -45.14
N VAL A 991 10.00 1.84 -43.88
CA VAL A 991 9.48 3.15 -43.49
C VAL A 991 10.59 3.93 -42.79
N ASP A 992 11.03 5.04 -43.40
CA ASP A 992 12.03 5.96 -42.84
C ASP A 992 11.40 6.82 -41.73
N ARG A 993 12.23 7.30 -40.79
CA ARG A 993 11.85 8.32 -39.79
C ARG A 993 11.33 9.61 -40.42
N HIS A 994 11.78 9.94 -41.64
CA HIS A 994 11.28 11.05 -42.44
C HIS A 994 10.03 10.72 -43.27
N CYS A 995 9.30 9.66 -42.90
CA CYS A 995 8.01 9.27 -43.49
C CYS A 995 8.07 8.77 -44.95
N GLY A 996 9.27 8.50 -45.48
CA GLY A 996 9.43 7.85 -46.78
C GLY A 996 9.11 6.35 -46.69
N VAL A 997 8.17 5.87 -47.52
CA VAL A 997 7.83 4.45 -47.62
C VAL A 997 8.45 3.88 -48.89
N SER A 998 9.33 2.89 -48.75
CA SER A 998 10.02 2.24 -49.87
C SER A 998 9.72 0.75 -49.86
N VAL A 999 9.30 0.20 -51.00
CA VAL A 999 9.02 -1.23 -51.16
C VAL A 999 10.14 -1.84 -51.98
N CYS A 1000 10.83 -2.83 -51.42
CA CYS A 1000 11.97 -3.52 -52.01
C CYS A 1000 11.60 -4.98 -52.25
N ASN A 1001 11.56 -5.40 -53.51
CA ASN A 1001 11.38 -6.80 -53.86
C ASN A 1001 12.70 -7.55 -53.69
N VAL A 1002 12.73 -8.56 -52.82
CA VAL A 1002 13.97 -9.23 -52.36
C VAL A 1002 14.60 -10.11 -53.46
N ASP A 1003 13.78 -10.65 -54.34
CA ASP A 1003 14.24 -11.54 -55.42
C ASP A 1003 14.78 -10.77 -56.62
N THR A 1004 14.12 -9.64 -56.96
CA THR A 1004 14.47 -8.83 -58.12
C THR A 1004 15.39 -7.65 -57.80
N GLY A 1005 15.47 -7.25 -56.53
CA GLY A 1005 16.21 -6.05 -56.07
C GLY A 1005 15.58 -4.73 -56.52
N ARG A 1006 14.33 -4.74 -57.01
CA ARG A 1006 13.63 -3.52 -57.42
C ARG A 1006 13.15 -2.75 -56.19
N ILE A 1007 13.41 -1.45 -56.18
CA ILE A 1007 13.01 -0.53 -55.11
C ILE A 1007 12.01 0.47 -55.69
N ASN A 1008 10.78 0.42 -55.22
CA ASN A 1008 9.74 1.41 -55.50
C ASN A 1008 9.62 2.35 -54.30
N MET A 1009 9.84 3.66 -54.52
CA MET A 1009 9.59 4.66 -53.48
C MET A 1009 8.17 5.21 -53.63
N LEU A 1010 7.37 5.08 -52.58
CA LEU A 1010 6.03 5.63 -52.51
C LEU A 1010 6.10 7.04 -51.92
N GLN A 1011 5.68 8.05 -52.71
CA GLN A 1011 5.59 9.41 -52.20
C GLN A 1011 4.34 9.58 -51.34
N ASN A 1012 4.53 10.05 -50.11
CA ASN A 1012 3.43 10.44 -49.24
C ASN A 1012 3.18 11.95 -49.37
N ASN A 1013 2.19 12.32 -50.20
CA ASN A 1013 1.91 13.72 -50.53
C ASN A 1013 1.19 14.52 -49.42
N HIS A 1014 0.92 13.92 -48.26
CA HIS A 1014 0.07 14.48 -47.22
C HIS A 1014 0.79 14.87 -45.91
N ILE A 1015 2.11 14.71 -45.84
CA ILE A 1015 2.90 15.00 -44.63
C ILE A 1015 3.82 16.20 -44.90
N LEU A 1016 3.82 17.17 -43.98
CA LEU A 1016 4.71 18.35 -44.02
C LEU A 1016 6.15 17.93 -43.67
N GLU A 1017 7.15 18.58 -44.26
CA GLU A 1017 8.59 18.22 -44.17
C GLU A 1017 9.19 18.21 -42.75
N GLU A 1018 8.44 18.60 -41.71
CA GLU A 1018 8.92 18.71 -40.32
C GLU A 1018 8.41 17.62 -39.35
N VAL A 1019 7.68 16.60 -39.83
CA VAL A 1019 7.06 15.59 -38.94
C VAL A 1019 7.94 14.33 -38.81
N MET A 1020 8.25 13.95 -37.57
CA MET A 1020 9.02 12.73 -37.24
C MET A 1020 8.10 11.57 -36.88
N LEU A 1021 8.41 10.38 -37.43
CA LEU A 1021 7.69 9.13 -37.18
C LEU A 1021 8.13 8.47 -35.85
N ASP A 1022 7.16 8.06 -35.03
CA ASP A 1022 7.39 7.41 -33.73
C ASP A 1022 7.32 5.88 -33.87
N THR A 1023 6.18 5.37 -34.32
CA THR A 1023 5.96 3.94 -34.58
C THR A 1023 5.12 3.71 -35.83
N ALA A 1024 5.29 2.55 -36.46
CA ALA A 1024 4.53 2.12 -37.63
C ALA A 1024 4.15 0.65 -37.53
N GLU A 1025 3.10 0.27 -38.24
CA GLU A 1025 2.73 -1.12 -38.40
C GLU A 1025 2.02 -1.40 -39.72
N PHE A 1026 2.33 -2.55 -40.30
CA PHE A 1026 1.72 -3.03 -41.52
C PHE A 1026 0.93 -4.33 -41.31
N SER A 1027 -0.28 -4.38 -41.88
CA SER A 1027 -1.07 -5.59 -42.00
C SER A 1027 -1.00 -6.15 -43.42
N VAL A 1028 -0.49 -7.38 -43.54
CA VAL A 1028 -0.34 -8.08 -44.82
C VAL A 1028 -1.70 -8.45 -45.42
N GLN A 1029 -2.69 -8.87 -44.62
CA GLN A 1029 -3.96 -9.39 -45.14
C GLN A 1029 -4.80 -8.35 -45.89
N LYS A 1030 -4.84 -7.11 -45.39
CA LYS A 1030 -5.61 -6.01 -46.00
C LYS A 1030 -4.74 -4.92 -46.62
N CYS A 1031 -3.42 -5.12 -46.68
CA CYS A 1031 -2.45 -4.13 -47.14
C CYS A 1031 -2.65 -2.75 -46.47
N LEU A 1032 -2.87 -2.74 -45.16
CA LEU A 1032 -3.06 -1.51 -44.38
C LEU A 1032 -1.76 -1.11 -43.68
N LEU A 1033 -1.42 0.16 -43.72
CA LEU A 1033 -0.26 0.73 -43.06
C LEU A 1033 -0.71 1.81 -42.08
N ALA A 1034 -0.38 1.68 -40.80
CA ALA A 1034 -0.67 2.68 -39.78
C ALA A 1034 0.63 3.36 -39.31
N LEU A 1035 0.63 4.70 -39.29
CA LEU A 1035 1.78 5.54 -38.97
C LEU A 1035 1.43 6.53 -37.86
N SER A 1036 2.26 6.62 -36.83
CA SER A 1036 2.08 7.54 -35.69
C SER A 1036 3.17 8.63 -35.65
N PHE A 1037 2.77 9.84 -35.24
CA PHE A 1037 3.60 11.05 -35.31
C PHE A 1037 3.67 11.82 -33.99
N GLU A 1038 4.79 12.50 -33.72
CA GLU A 1038 5.08 13.13 -32.42
C GLU A 1038 4.92 14.66 -32.36
N GLN A 1039 5.12 15.40 -33.46
CA GLN A 1039 5.12 16.87 -33.48
C GLN A 1039 4.60 17.48 -34.81
N PRO A 1040 3.97 18.67 -34.79
CA PRO A 1040 3.51 19.43 -33.62
C PRO A 1040 2.20 18.88 -33.02
N ASP A 1041 1.38 18.23 -33.83
CA ASP A 1041 0.17 17.53 -33.39
C ASP A 1041 0.43 16.01 -33.36
N LYS A 1042 -0.01 15.34 -32.30
CA LYS A 1042 0.08 13.88 -32.18
C LYS A 1042 -1.11 13.28 -32.91
N PHE A 1043 -0.87 12.56 -33.99
CA PHE A 1043 -1.93 11.88 -34.74
C PHE A 1043 -1.47 10.53 -35.27
N LEU A 1044 -2.44 9.72 -35.67
CA LEU A 1044 -2.29 8.39 -36.25
C LEU A 1044 -2.98 8.39 -37.61
N ASP A 1045 -2.22 8.19 -38.67
CA ASP A 1045 -2.74 8.06 -40.03
C ASP A 1045 -2.79 6.59 -40.43
N ILE A 1046 -3.91 6.18 -41.03
CA ILE A 1046 -4.12 4.84 -41.57
C ILE A 1046 -4.20 4.94 -43.09
N TYR A 1047 -3.34 4.20 -43.77
CA TYR A 1047 -3.24 4.15 -45.23
C TYR A 1047 -3.60 2.78 -45.77
N ALA A 1048 -4.19 2.76 -46.96
CA ALA A 1048 -4.32 1.57 -47.79
C ALA A 1048 -3.24 1.58 -48.87
N LEU A 1049 -2.51 0.49 -48.99
CA LEU A 1049 -1.56 0.24 -50.06
C LEU A 1049 -2.26 -0.56 -51.16
N SER A 1050 -2.00 -0.21 -52.42
CA SER A 1050 -2.45 -1.03 -53.56
C SER A 1050 -1.82 -2.43 -53.49
N GLU A 1051 -2.51 -3.45 -53.98
CA GLU A 1051 -2.00 -4.84 -54.02
C GLU A 1051 -0.68 -4.99 -54.79
N SER A 1052 -0.39 -4.09 -55.75
CA SER A 1052 0.89 -4.04 -56.48
C SER A 1052 1.97 -3.18 -55.80
N TYR A 1053 1.67 -2.60 -54.63
CA TYR A 1053 2.54 -1.68 -53.89
C TYR A 1053 3.05 -0.47 -54.70
N ASP A 1054 2.25 0.02 -55.65
CA ASP A 1054 2.59 1.17 -56.49
C ASP A 1054 1.98 2.49 -56.00
N SER A 1055 0.96 2.44 -55.13
CA SER A 1055 0.27 3.63 -54.61
C SER A 1055 -0.21 3.46 -53.17
N MET A 1056 -0.31 4.59 -52.47
CA MET A 1056 -0.70 4.69 -51.06
C MET A 1056 -1.80 5.74 -50.90
N GLN A 1057 -2.92 5.38 -50.27
CA GLN A 1057 -4.08 6.26 -50.06
C GLN A 1057 -4.40 6.41 -48.57
N LEU A 1058 -4.55 7.66 -48.09
CA LEU A 1058 -4.99 7.94 -46.72
C LEU A 1058 -6.47 7.58 -46.54
N LEU A 1059 -6.77 6.67 -45.60
CA LEU A 1059 -8.14 6.30 -45.23
C LEU A 1059 -8.69 7.20 -44.12
N LYS A 1060 -7.89 7.40 -43.06
CA LYS A 1060 -8.33 8.13 -41.87
C LYS A 1060 -7.14 8.69 -41.08
N ARG A 1061 -7.30 9.94 -40.63
CA ARG A 1061 -6.50 10.57 -39.57
C ARG A 1061 -7.24 10.50 -38.24
N LEU A 1062 -6.54 10.09 -37.19
CA LEU A 1062 -7.02 9.98 -35.81
C LEU A 1062 -6.16 10.87 -34.92
N ASP A 1063 -6.77 11.88 -34.31
CA ASP A 1063 -6.06 12.80 -33.41
C ASP A 1063 -5.83 12.15 -32.05
N LEU A 1064 -4.60 12.18 -31.57
CA LEU A 1064 -4.16 11.52 -30.34
C LEU A 1064 -3.75 12.56 -29.30
N LYS A 1065 -4.09 12.29 -28.03
CA LYS A 1065 -3.70 13.18 -26.91
C LYS A 1065 -2.34 12.83 -26.32
N ARG A 1066 -1.90 11.59 -26.49
CA ARG A 1066 -0.76 10.98 -25.78
C ARG A 1066 0.18 10.28 -26.78
N LYS A 1067 1.44 10.07 -26.37
CA LYS A 1067 2.47 9.42 -27.19
C LYS A 1067 2.20 7.92 -27.30
N VAL A 1068 2.29 7.37 -28.52
CA VAL A 1068 2.09 5.94 -28.80
C VAL A 1068 3.41 5.22 -28.63
N LYS A 1069 3.44 4.14 -27.84
CA LYS A 1069 4.63 3.31 -27.64
C LYS A 1069 4.58 2.03 -28.46
N SER A 1070 3.39 1.49 -28.67
CA SER A 1070 3.18 0.26 -29.43
C SER A 1070 1.91 0.36 -30.26
N LEU A 1071 1.94 -0.24 -31.44
CA LEU A 1071 0.83 -0.27 -32.39
C LEU A 1071 0.66 -1.72 -32.88
N ARG A 1072 -0.56 -2.26 -32.79
CA ARG A 1072 -0.89 -3.60 -33.31
C ARG A 1072 -2.21 -3.67 -34.09
N PHE A 1073 -2.22 -4.27 -35.28
CA PHE A 1073 -3.42 -4.71 -36.00
C PHE A 1073 -3.80 -6.11 -35.53
N SER A 1074 -5.10 -6.39 -35.47
CA SER A 1074 -5.58 -7.76 -35.33
C SER A 1074 -5.21 -8.60 -36.56
N THR A 1075 -5.20 -9.93 -36.41
CA THR A 1075 -4.88 -10.89 -37.48
C THR A 1075 -5.72 -10.68 -38.73
N ASP A 1076 -7.01 -10.43 -38.57
CA ASP A 1076 -7.99 -10.13 -39.61
C ASP A 1076 -8.02 -8.65 -40.04
N ALA A 1077 -7.17 -7.82 -39.44
CA ALA A 1077 -7.15 -6.36 -39.58
C ALA A 1077 -8.54 -5.73 -39.45
N SER A 1078 -9.38 -6.22 -38.53
CA SER A 1078 -10.64 -5.57 -38.14
C SER A 1078 -10.46 -4.56 -37.02
N LEU A 1079 -9.46 -4.75 -36.16
CA LEU A 1079 -9.14 -3.90 -35.03
C LEU A 1079 -7.74 -3.31 -35.19
N LEU A 1080 -7.60 -2.05 -34.81
CA LEU A 1080 -6.31 -1.38 -34.60
C LEU A 1080 -6.19 -1.03 -33.12
N VAL A 1081 -5.05 -1.33 -32.52
CA VAL A 1081 -4.79 -1.09 -31.10
C VAL A 1081 -3.53 -0.25 -30.94
N ALA A 1082 -3.60 0.80 -30.12
CA ALA A 1082 -2.45 1.61 -29.73
C ALA A 1082 -2.27 1.55 -28.21
N GLY A 1083 -1.05 1.26 -27.78
CA GLY A 1083 -0.60 1.36 -26.39
C GLY A 1083 0.11 2.68 -26.17
N PHE A 1084 -0.29 3.43 -25.15
CA PHE A 1084 0.27 4.76 -24.87
C PHE A 1084 1.35 4.72 -23.81
N ALA A 1085 2.18 5.77 -23.80
CA ALA A 1085 3.19 5.98 -22.77
C ALA A 1085 2.60 6.18 -21.35
N SER A 1086 1.31 6.54 -21.25
CA SER A 1086 0.60 6.69 -19.98
C SER A 1086 0.09 5.38 -19.38
N GLY A 1087 0.05 4.29 -20.17
CA GLY A 1087 -0.53 3.00 -19.78
C GLY A 1087 -1.90 2.67 -20.37
N ASP A 1088 -2.58 3.65 -20.95
CA ASP A 1088 -3.86 3.44 -21.62
C ASP A 1088 -3.67 2.59 -22.89
N ILE A 1089 -4.69 1.82 -23.24
CA ILE A 1089 -4.76 1.12 -24.52
C ILE A 1089 -6.02 1.58 -25.24
N SER A 1090 -5.89 2.15 -26.43
CA SER A 1090 -7.04 2.51 -27.27
C SER A 1090 -7.23 1.52 -28.41
N ILE A 1091 -8.48 1.19 -28.69
CA ILE A 1091 -8.89 0.23 -29.71
C ILE A 1091 -9.86 0.92 -30.67
N TRP A 1092 -9.58 0.82 -31.96
CA TRP A 1092 -10.45 1.28 -33.04
C TRP A 1092 -10.97 0.10 -33.86
N ASN A 1093 -12.29 -0.02 -33.96
CA ASN A 1093 -12.92 -0.98 -34.87
C ASN A 1093 -13.03 -0.39 -36.28
N LEU A 1094 -12.27 -0.96 -37.23
CA LEU A 1094 -12.19 -0.50 -38.61
C LEU A 1094 -13.46 -0.84 -39.41
N ASN A 1095 -14.19 -1.90 -39.03
CA ASN A 1095 -15.45 -2.29 -39.68
C ASN A 1095 -16.63 -1.41 -39.25
N GLU A 1096 -16.60 -0.82 -38.06
CA GLU A 1096 -17.67 0.02 -37.49
C GLU A 1096 -17.37 1.53 -37.52
N LYS A 1097 -16.84 2.05 -38.64
CA LYS A 1097 -16.49 3.47 -38.80
C LYS A 1097 -15.56 4.01 -37.70
N TYR A 1098 -14.54 3.24 -37.31
CA TYR A 1098 -13.53 3.65 -36.31
C TYR A 1098 -14.10 3.90 -34.90
N LYS A 1099 -15.08 3.10 -34.46
CA LYS A 1099 -15.59 3.17 -33.08
C LYS A 1099 -14.45 2.94 -32.09
N HIS A 1100 -14.30 3.88 -31.15
CA HIS A 1100 -13.20 3.97 -30.20
C HIS A 1100 -13.59 3.40 -28.82
N THR A 1101 -12.73 2.57 -28.23
CA THR A 1101 -12.86 2.04 -26.86
C THR A 1101 -11.50 2.11 -26.17
N THR A 1102 -11.47 2.43 -24.87
CA THR A 1102 -10.24 2.45 -24.07
C THR A 1102 -10.24 1.33 -23.04
N LEU A 1103 -9.06 0.75 -22.79
CA LEU A 1103 -8.82 -0.22 -21.73
C LEU A 1103 -7.83 0.37 -20.73
N ASP A 1104 -8.25 0.43 -19.47
CA ASP A 1104 -7.51 1.08 -18.39
C ASP A 1104 -7.03 0.02 -17.37
N LEU A 1105 -5.72 -0.26 -17.39
CA LEU A 1105 -5.09 -1.20 -16.46
C LEU A 1105 -3.67 -0.77 -16.09
N HIS A 1106 -2.81 -0.53 -17.08
CA HIS A 1106 -1.41 -0.22 -16.82
C HIS A 1106 -1.26 1.21 -16.29
N SER A 1107 -0.39 1.38 -15.30
CA SER A 1107 -0.02 2.70 -14.76
C SER A 1107 1.25 3.27 -15.39
N GLY A 1108 1.96 2.46 -16.17
CA GLY A 1108 3.18 2.81 -16.90
C GLY A 1108 3.06 2.47 -18.39
N PRO A 1109 4.08 2.79 -19.20
CA PRO A 1109 4.02 2.68 -20.66
C PRO A 1109 3.77 1.24 -21.13
N VAL A 1110 2.88 1.08 -22.11
CA VAL A 1110 2.62 -0.21 -22.77
C VAL A 1110 3.64 -0.45 -23.88
N GLU A 1111 4.64 -1.29 -23.61
CA GLU A 1111 5.79 -1.49 -24.48
C GLU A 1111 5.48 -2.45 -25.64
N ILE A 1112 4.71 -3.52 -25.38
CA ILE A 1112 4.40 -4.54 -26.40
C ILE A 1112 2.90 -4.85 -26.38
N LEU A 1113 2.34 -4.93 -27.60
CA LEU A 1113 0.99 -5.44 -27.87
C LEU A 1113 1.10 -6.62 -28.82
N TYR A 1114 0.41 -7.72 -28.51
CA TYR A 1114 0.45 -8.94 -29.31
C TYR A 1114 -0.95 -9.54 -29.45
N PHE A 1115 -1.36 -9.82 -30.69
CA PHE A 1115 -2.62 -10.51 -30.99
C PHE A 1115 -2.40 -12.01 -31.16
N SER A 1116 -3.35 -12.82 -30.71
CA SER A 1116 -3.32 -14.25 -31.00
C SER A 1116 -3.38 -14.51 -32.51
N PRO A 1117 -2.47 -15.29 -33.10
CA PRO A 1117 -2.43 -15.56 -34.54
C PRO A 1117 -3.62 -16.41 -35.01
N ASN A 1118 -4.18 -17.26 -34.13
CA ASN A 1118 -5.20 -18.25 -34.46
C ASN A 1118 -6.50 -18.11 -33.64
N VAL A 1119 -6.51 -17.30 -32.56
CA VAL A 1119 -7.65 -17.15 -31.65
C VAL A 1119 -8.16 -15.70 -31.66
N GLU A 1120 -9.09 -15.41 -32.57
CA GLU A 1120 -9.71 -14.09 -32.67
C GLU A 1120 -10.71 -13.84 -31.52
N PRO A 1121 -10.75 -12.64 -30.90
CA PRO A 1121 -9.76 -11.56 -30.85
C PRO A 1121 -9.15 -11.42 -29.44
N ILE A 1122 -8.11 -12.21 -29.15
CA ILE A 1122 -7.39 -12.12 -27.88
C ILE A 1122 -6.17 -11.22 -28.02
N LEU A 1123 -6.05 -10.25 -27.12
CA LEU A 1123 -4.94 -9.30 -27.06
C LEU A 1123 -4.12 -9.55 -25.80
N VAL A 1124 -2.80 -9.56 -25.93
CA VAL A 1124 -1.84 -9.54 -24.83
C VAL A 1124 -1.16 -8.18 -24.81
N SER A 1125 -1.21 -7.52 -23.67
CA SER A 1125 -0.54 -6.24 -23.43
C SER A 1125 0.53 -6.38 -22.36
N LEU A 1126 1.69 -5.81 -22.61
CA LEU A 1126 2.83 -5.82 -21.71
C LEU A 1126 3.16 -4.39 -21.26
N GLY A 1127 3.00 -4.15 -19.97
CA GLY A 1127 3.34 -2.90 -19.29
C GLY A 1127 4.12 -3.17 -18.01
N GLU A 1128 3.67 -2.63 -16.88
CA GLU A 1128 4.17 -3.08 -15.56
C GLU A 1128 3.69 -4.51 -15.23
N GLU A 1129 2.58 -4.92 -15.85
CA GLU A 1129 1.96 -6.22 -15.70
C GLU A 1129 1.74 -6.83 -17.09
N ILE A 1130 1.58 -8.15 -17.15
CA ILE A 1130 1.17 -8.84 -18.37
C ILE A 1130 -0.33 -9.09 -18.26
N ALA A 1131 -1.09 -8.61 -19.23
CA ALA A 1131 -2.55 -8.71 -19.22
C ALA A 1131 -3.11 -9.32 -20.51
N TRP A 1132 -4.10 -10.19 -20.34
CA TRP A 1132 -4.81 -10.88 -21.43
C TRP A 1132 -6.24 -10.36 -21.54
N TRP A 1133 -6.65 -9.97 -22.74
CA TRP A 1133 -7.92 -9.31 -23.02
C TRP A 1133 -8.76 -10.09 -24.03
N ASN A 1134 -10.07 -10.19 -23.81
CA ASN A 1134 -11.04 -10.76 -24.75
C ASN A 1134 -11.87 -9.66 -25.40
N LEU A 1135 -11.65 -9.44 -26.70
CA LEU A 1135 -12.27 -8.34 -27.45
C LEU A 1135 -13.48 -8.79 -28.29
N LYS A 1136 -14.00 -10.02 -28.09
CA LYS A 1136 -15.04 -10.62 -28.95
C LYS A 1136 -16.32 -9.79 -29.02
N GLN A 1137 -16.64 -9.07 -27.94
CA GLN A 1137 -17.82 -8.20 -27.88
C GLN A 1137 -17.69 -7.00 -28.82
N LEU A 1138 -16.47 -6.50 -29.04
CA LEU A 1138 -16.18 -5.34 -29.88
C LEU A 1138 -16.23 -5.66 -31.39
N GLN A 1139 -16.16 -6.95 -31.78
CA GLN A 1139 -16.26 -7.38 -33.18
C GLN A 1139 -17.71 -7.59 -33.68
N LYS A 1140 -18.73 -7.62 -32.81
CA LYS A 1140 -20.12 -7.92 -33.20
C LYS A 1140 -20.81 -6.75 -33.92
N GLY A 1141 -20.50 -6.56 -35.20
CA GLY A 1141 -21.27 -5.71 -36.11
C GLY A 1141 -22.57 -6.37 -36.57
N LYS A 1142 -23.62 -5.56 -36.84
CA LYS A 1142 -24.90 -6.02 -37.42
C LYS A 1142 -24.65 -6.82 -38.70
N LYS A 1143 -25.12 -8.06 -38.77
CA LYS A 1143 -25.23 -8.83 -40.03
C LYS A 1143 -26.03 -8.01 -41.05
N PHE A 1144 -25.37 -7.48 -42.07
CA PHE A 1144 -26.06 -6.89 -43.22
C PHE A 1144 -26.83 -7.99 -43.94
N LYS A 1145 -28.17 -7.86 -44.01
CA LYS A 1145 -29.01 -8.62 -44.94
C LYS A 1145 -28.80 -8.05 -46.34
N GLY A 1146 -27.74 -8.49 -47.02
CA GLY A 1146 -27.48 -8.22 -48.43
C GLY A 1146 -26.61 -9.33 -48.97
N ARG A 1147 -27.05 -10.00 -50.05
CA ARG A 1147 -26.30 -11.11 -50.67
C ARG A 1147 -24.87 -10.66 -51.03
N PRO A 1148 -23.82 -11.31 -50.53
CA PRO A 1148 -22.46 -11.01 -50.95
C PRO A 1148 -22.15 -11.77 -52.25
N LYS A 1149 -21.97 -11.06 -53.36
CA LYS A 1149 -21.31 -11.58 -54.56
C LYS A 1149 -19.78 -11.50 -54.39
N SER A 1150 -19.22 -12.33 -53.51
CA SER A 1150 -17.76 -12.53 -53.39
C SER A 1150 -17.34 -13.64 -52.41
N ILE A 1151 -18.25 -14.54 -52.02
CA ILE A 1151 -17.96 -15.60 -51.04
C ILE A 1151 -17.19 -16.81 -51.63
N ASP A 1152 -16.95 -16.86 -52.94
CA ASP A 1152 -16.26 -17.99 -53.59
C ASP A 1152 -14.72 -17.89 -53.60
N ILE A 1153 -14.13 -16.77 -53.14
CA ILE A 1153 -12.66 -16.59 -53.09
C ILE A 1153 -12.09 -16.93 -51.71
N ILE A 1154 -12.87 -16.74 -50.63
CA ILE A 1154 -12.45 -17.03 -49.25
C ILE A 1154 -12.30 -18.55 -49.00
N ARG A 1155 -12.96 -19.40 -49.79
CA ARG A 1155 -12.84 -20.87 -49.69
C ARG A 1155 -11.60 -21.46 -50.37
N LYS A 1156 -10.87 -20.71 -51.20
CA LYS A 1156 -9.68 -21.24 -51.89
C LYS A 1156 -8.35 -20.95 -51.19
N ILE A 1157 -8.34 -20.10 -50.17
CA ILE A 1157 -7.14 -19.77 -49.38
C ILE A 1157 -7.20 -20.41 -47.97
N SER A 1158 -8.35 -20.89 -47.52
CA SER A 1158 -8.53 -21.60 -46.25
C SER A 1158 -8.25 -23.12 -46.34
N ALA A 1159 -7.35 -23.56 -47.23
CA ALA A 1159 -6.95 -24.96 -47.38
C ALA A 1159 -5.57 -25.25 -46.75
N VAL A 1160 -5.23 -24.53 -45.68
CA VAL A 1160 -4.27 -25.01 -44.69
C VAL A 1160 -5.10 -25.54 -43.56
N GLU A 1161 -5.15 -26.86 -43.40
CA GLU A 1161 -5.76 -27.52 -42.24
C GLU A 1161 -5.02 -27.09 -40.97
N SER A 1162 -5.38 -25.92 -40.42
CA SER A 1162 -5.02 -25.53 -39.07
C SER A 1162 -5.61 -26.58 -38.15
N HIS A 1163 -4.76 -27.28 -37.38
CA HIS A 1163 -5.24 -28.16 -36.32
C HIS A 1163 -6.31 -27.44 -35.50
N PRO A 1164 -7.48 -28.06 -35.25
CA PRO A 1164 -8.57 -27.44 -34.53
C PRO A 1164 -8.14 -27.26 -33.08
N MET A 1165 -7.46 -26.18 -32.78
CA MET A 1165 -7.28 -25.71 -31.41
C MET A 1165 -8.62 -25.20 -30.91
N ASN A 1166 -8.88 -25.48 -29.64
CA ASN A 1166 -10.15 -25.31 -28.98
C ASN A 1166 -10.44 -23.80 -28.79
N ILE A 1167 -10.85 -23.08 -29.84
CA ILE A 1167 -11.27 -21.66 -29.79
C ILE A 1167 -12.32 -21.46 -28.68
N ALA A 1168 -13.11 -22.51 -28.39
CA ALA A 1168 -14.02 -22.57 -27.25
C ALA A 1168 -13.33 -22.24 -25.91
N PHE A 1169 -12.14 -22.80 -25.64
CA PHE A 1169 -11.42 -22.65 -24.37
C PHE A 1169 -11.26 -21.20 -23.97
N TRP A 1170 -10.79 -20.33 -24.85
CA TRP A 1170 -10.57 -18.92 -24.52
C TRP A 1170 -11.85 -18.09 -24.52
N THR A 1171 -12.82 -18.44 -25.38
CA THR A 1171 -14.05 -17.66 -25.52
C THR A 1171 -15.09 -17.93 -24.44
N GLU A 1172 -14.97 -19.04 -23.71
CA GLU A 1172 -15.83 -19.42 -22.59
C GLU A 1172 -15.32 -18.90 -21.23
N ARG A 1173 -14.10 -18.35 -21.17
CA ARG A 1173 -13.53 -17.78 -19.95
C ARG A 1173 -14.24 -16.49 -19.53
N GLN A 1174 -14.47 -16.36 -18.23
CA GLN A 1174 -15.09 -15.19 -17.63
C GLN A 1174 -14.04 -14.10 -17.39
N ALA A 1175 -14.43 -12.84 -17.58
CA ALA A 1175 -13.60 -11.70 -17.20
C ALA A 1175 -13.39 -11.62 -15.68
N VAL A 1176 -12.29 -11.00 -15.27
CA VAL A 1176 -11.98 -10.70 -13.86
C VAL A 1176 -13.09 -9.81 -13.29
N SER A 1177 -13.51 -10.07 -12.05
CA SER A 1177 -14.59 -9.33 -11.39
C SER A 1177 -14.34 -7.82 -11.42
N GLY A 1178 -15.34 -7.05 -11.86
CA GLY A 1178 -15.24 -5.58 -11.99
C GLY A 1178 -14.64 -5.09 -13.31
N THR A 1179 -14.35 -5.98 -14.27
CA THR A 1179 -13.86 -5.61 -15.61
C THR A 1179 -14.64 -6.31 -16.72
N ASP A 1180 -14.84 -5.63 -17.84
CA ASP A 1180 -15.65 -6.15 -18.95
C ASP A 1180 -14.86 -7.04 -19.93
N HIS A 1181 -13.54 -6.83 -20.02
CA HIS A 1181 -12.70 -7.40 -21.09
C HIS A 1181 -11.42 -8.10 -20.60
N LEU A 1182 -11.01 -7.93 -19.34
CA LEU A 1182 -9.77 -8.51 -18.82
C LEU A 1182 -10.00 -9.97 -18.41
N LEU A 1183 -9.25 -10.90 -18.99
CA LEU A 1183 -9.31 -12.33 -18.66
C LEU A 1183 -8.41 -12.71 -17.49
N SER A 1184 -7.20 -12.17 -17.46
CA SER A 1184 -6.18 -12.46 -16.45
C SER A 1184 -5.11 -11.38 -16.45
N CYS A 1185 -4.46 -11.18 -15.30
CA CYS A 1185 -3.32 -10.28 -15.16
C CYS A 1185 -2.25 -10.94 -14.28
N ILE A 1186 -0.98 -10.83 -14.70
CA ILE A 1186 0.17 -11.39 -13.99
C ILE A 1186 1.22 -10.30 -13.81
N LYS A 1187 1.62 -10.09 -12.56
CA LYS A 1187 2.75 -9.22 -12.19
C LYS A 1187 3.99 -10.05 -11.86
N LEU A 1188 5.08 -9.88 -12.61
CA LEU A 1188 6.37 -10.52 -12.30
C LEU A 1188 7.11 -9.72 -11.20
N HIS A 1189 8.15 -10.29 -10.58
CA HIS A 1189 9.06 -9.53 -9.70
C HIS A 1189 9.82 -8.48 -10.53
N GLY A 1190 10.26 -8.92 -11.71
CA GLY A 1190 10.78 -8.14 -12.82
C GLY A 1190 9.76 -7.25 -13.55
N LYS A 1191 10.18 -6.20 -14.26
CA LYS A 1191 9.37 -5.62 -15.33
C LYS A 1191 9.54 -6.49 -16.57
N ALA A 1192 8.48 -7.09 -17.07
CA ALA A 1192 8.53 -7.85 -18.31
C ALA A 1192 9.00 -6.91 -19.45
N LYS A 1193 10.07 -7.27 -20.17
CA LYS A 1193 10.54 -6.53 -21.35
C LYS A 1193 10.14 -7.19 -22.65
N TYR A 1194 9.88 -8.49 -22.63
CA TYR A 1194 9.60 -9.25 -23.83
C TYR A 1194 8.62 -10.38 -23.55
N VAL A 1195 7.65 -10.59 -24.43
CA VAL A 1195 6.72 -11.74 -24.40
C VAL A 1195 6.69 -12.38 -25.78
N SER A 1196 6.83 -13.70 -25.81
CA SER A 1196 6.75 -14.54 -27.01
C SER A 1196 5.79 -15.71 -26.75
N PRO A 1197 4.62 -15.72 -27.40
CA PRO A 1197 3.68 -16.83 -27.30
C PRO A 1197 4.05 -17.99 -28.23
N SER A 1198 3.64 -19.20 -27.83
CA SER A 1198 3.67 -20.39 -28.67
C SER A 1198 2.70 -20.27 -29.85
N ASN A 1199 2.92 -21.09 -30.89
CA ASN A 1199 2.06 -21.08 -32.10
C ASN A 1199 0.60 -21.48 -31.80
N ASP A 1200 0.39 -22.31 -30.78
CA ASP A 1200 -0.92 -22.68 -30.26
C ASP A 1200 -1.44 -21.68 -29.21
N PHE A 1201 -0.67 -20.66 -28.82
CA PHE A 1201 -1.11 -19.65 -27.85
C PHE A 1201 -1.49 -20.22 -26.47
N SER A 1202 -1.04 -21.44 -26.13
CA SER A 1202 -1.24 -22.05 -24.81
C SER A 1202 -0.06 -21.81 -23.86
N SER A 1203 1.11 -21.47 -24.40
CA SER A 1203 2.32 -21.25 -23.63
C SER A 1203 2.93 -19.91 -24.00
N PHE A 1204 3.50 -19.22 -23.02
CA PHE A 1204 4.07 -17.90 -23.18
C PHE A 1204 5.44 -17.89 -22.51
N LEU A 1205 6.41 -17.31 -23.19
CA LEU A 1205 7.74 -17.08 -22.66
C LEU A 1205 7.92 -15.58 -22.45
N THR A 1206 8.35 -15.20 -21.26
CA THR A 1206 8.63 -13.80 -20.95
C THR A 1206 9.99 -13.65 -20.31
N VAL A 1207 10.66 -12.55 -20.62
CA VAL A 1207 11.94 -12.18 -20.01
C VAL A 1207 11.77 -10.86 -19.29
N ASP A 1208 12.26 -10.77 -18.07
CA ASP A 1208 12.21 -9.53 -17.31
C ASP A 1208 13.43 -8.62 -17.50
N ASP A 1209 13.38 -7.44 -16.89
CA ASP A 1209 14.44 -6.44 -16.88
C ASP A 1209 15.74 -6.94 -16.23
N THR A 1210 15.67 -7.98 -15.40
CA THR A 1210 16.83 -8.64 -14.78
C THR A 1210 17.40 -9.80 -15.61
N GLY A 1211 16.79 -10.11 -16.76
CA GLY A 1211 17.19 -11.23 -17.63
C GLY A 1211 16.65 -12.59 -17.22
N LYS A 1212 15.74 -12.66 -16.24
CA LYS A 1212 15.11 -13.92 -15.81
C LYS A 1212 14.06 -14.37 -16.83
N VAL A 1213 14.11 -15.65 -17.18
CA VAL A 1213 13.19 -16.28 -18.13
C VAL A 1213 12.06 -16.99 -17.39
N TYR A 1214 10.82 -16.61 -17.69
CA TYR A 1214 9.62 -17.24 -17.17
C TYR A 1214 8.88 -17.95 -18.29
N ILE A 1215 8.49 -19.20 -18.03
CA ILE A 1215 7.65 -20.00 -18.92
C ILE A 1215 6.29 -20.16 -18.26
N MET A 1216 5.26 -19.71 -18.96
CA MET A 1216 3.87 -19.69 -18.51
C MET A 1216 3.06 -20.66 -19.37
N GLU A 1217 2.35 -21.58 -18.74
CA GLU A 1217 1.49 -22.56 -19.43
C GLU A 1217 0.03 -22.37 -18.98
N THR A 1218 -0.92 -22.33 -19.91
CA THR A 1218 -2.34 -22.21 -19.56
C THR A 1218 -2.86 -23.48 -18.90
N ILE A 1219 -3.61 -23.34 -17.81
CA ILE A 1219 -4.27 -24.47 -17.14
C ILE A 1219 -5.58 -24.78 -17.87
N LEU A 1220 -5.69 -26.01 -18.36
CA LEU A 1220 -6.91 -26.53 -18.97
C LEU A 1220 -7.90 -26.97 -17.87
N PRO A 1221 -9.20 -26.66 -17.99
CA PRO A 1221 -10.21 -27.20 -17.10
C PRO A 1221 -10.35 -28.71 -17.38
N ASP A 1222 -10.78 -29.46 -16.36
CA ASP A 1222 -11.06 -30.89 -16.49
C ASP A 1222 -12.31 -31.17 -17.35
#